data_AF-A0AA39M9X2-F1
#
_entry.id   AF-A0AA39M9X2-F1
#
_cell.length_a   1.000
_cell.length_b   1.000
_cell.length_c   1.000
_cell.angle_alpha   90.00
_cell.angle_beta   90.00
_cell.angle_gamma   90.00
#
_symmetry.space_group_name_H-M   'P 1'
#
loop_
_entity.id
_entity.type
_entity.pdbx_description
1 polymer ?
#
loop_
_entity_poly.entity_id
_entity_poly.type
_entity_poly.pdbx_seq_one_letter_code
_entity_poly.pdbx_strand_id
1 'polypeptide(L)'
;MAHLSGAEYLASIYGTEKDKVNCSFYFKIGACRHGDKCSRTHIMPTFSQTVLLKNLYHNPVIDMRQADAFSKVGQNNKEEQEYFDDFFEEIFVELNEKYGEVEEMNVCDNIGEHMIGNVYVKFAREDDAERCVKALENRWFNGEPIYAELSPVTDFREACCRQYELGGCGKGAFCNFMHLKPISRELRKKLYGDRRSPDRYGRRDRYGGRGGGGGFPPQTCSLTKTTAIRRFHHTPADIPNVPFGLQVTFSSASHFVEFATTTTVTMESLLKNPRVRMRDAKAVERKLAQIIDGGMKQLMVISDFDYTLSRFIDANGERCWTTHGVFDNAAMEMDPTLGQKFVALKEKYLPIEFCPTMTIAEKTPHMEKWWRTSHGHIIDARFTKKVIEKAVAQSKVEIRDRGFEMIAKLEEHAVPLIIFSAGIGNVIEVFLKQRMETIPFNVHLISNMMSFDEEGVCSTFSEPLIHTFCKNSSVINGERAFFHQISDRTNVILLGDSLGDLHMDVGVEREGVVLKIGFLNFDHDRLLDKYLNGYDIVLMSDSSMDIPISILETVEQRSVILSSANDSRGSIGMSSLLRKLFGAPHKKAQTKKDSITGRNNSFPVPYLSRLEGNQLQPGQSLIVRGIVVGRGEFLINLTGGPNVEVESDAEPVDNRLLSIRVNIAQKKLFLNACIDGEWGREGSVKHKWNTGDEFDVRVRCHDAFFEIFVEHKLVAKFAHYVPISNISHIFINGDCELFTVSWEGKYYTVPYAADIPGNFYPSRKLYVSALAKKNAKHMIIDFHAGSDVAFRFNPRVTDKKIVGNAKLAGSWGKDELIGEKGSGALIKRRKTVDMLIYCEENRFVVYVDDVLIGEFAHRTPPRSIDRLTIEGDIELQGVHLK
;
A
#
# COMPACT_ATOMS: atom_id res chain seq x y z
N MET A 1 -41.57 27.55 19.14
CA MET A 1 -40.72 27.59 17.92
C MET A 1 -41.67 27.53 16.73
N ALA A 2 -41.36 28.19 15.62
CA ALA A 2 -42.24 28.18 14.45
C ALA A 2 -42.18 26.82 13.71
N HIS A 3 -43.29 26.39 13.12
CA HIS A 3 -43.29 25.27 12.17
C HIS A 3 -42.81 25.77 10.80
N LEU A 4 -41.68 25.24 10.33
CA LEU A 4 -41.25 25.38 8.94
C LEU A 4 -42.15 24.51 8.04
N SER A 5 -42.42 24.96 6.82
CA SER A 5 -43.15 24.17 5.82
C SER A 5 -42.31 23.00 5.29
N GLY A 6 -42.96 22.04 4.63
CA GLY A 6 -42.27 20.85 4.09
C GLY A 6 -41.16 21.18 3.09
N ALA A 7 -41.34 22.22 2.27
CA ALA A 7 -40.33 22.67 1.32
C ALA A 7 -39.14 23.34 2.02
N GLU A 8 -39.39 24.23 2.99
CA GLU A 8 -38.34 24.88 3.79
C GLU A 8 -37.58 23.85 4.64
N TYR A 9 -38.26 22.85 5.19
CA TYR A 9 -37.63 21.77 5.94
C TYR A 9 -36.66 20.97 5.07
N LEU A 10 -37.08 20.57 3.87
CA LEU A 10 -36.23 19.85 2.91
C LEU A 10 -35.05 20.71 2.41
N ALA A 11 -35.29 21.98 2.09
CA ALA A 11 -34.24 22.94 1.73
C ALA A 11 -33.26 23.20 2.90
N SER A 12 -33.71 23.10 4.14
CA SER A 12 -32.85 23.22 5.34
C SER A 12 -32.03 21.96 5.66
N ILE A 13 -32.15 20.91 4.83
CA ILE A 13 -31.45 19.63 4.94
C ILE A 13 -30.57 19.40 3.71
N TYR A 14 -31.15 19.38 2.51
CA TYR A 14 -30.48 18.95 1.29
C TYR A 14 -29.28 19.85 0.96
N GLY A 15 -28.09 19.26 0.82
CA GLY A 15 -26.84 20.02 0.60
C GLY A 15 -26.26 20.74 1.83
N THR A 16 -26.83 20.55 3.02
CA THR A 16 -26.36 21.18 4.28
C THR A 16 -25.72 20.18 5.25
N GLU A 17 -25.18 20.66 6.37
CA GLU A 17 -24.73 19.83 7.50
C GLU A 17 -25.81 18.97 8.17
N LYS A 18 -27.10 19.25 7.93
CA LYS A 18 -28.20 18.43 8.47
C LYS A 18 -28.50 17.21 7.61
N ASP A 19 -27.97 17.15 6.39
CA ASP A 19 -27.97 15.92 5.61
C ASP A 19 -27.05 14.88 6.27
N LYS A 20 -27.56 13.67 6.45
CA LYS A 20 -26.78 12.56 7.04
C LYS A 20 -25.78 11.95 6.05
N VAL A 21 -25.96 12.20 4.76
CA VAL A 21 -25.03 11.81 3.69
C VAL A 21 -23.78 12.69 3.71
N ASN A 22 -23.89 13.97 4.11
CA ASN A 22 -22.80 14.94 4.08
C ASN A 22 -21.88 14.83 5.31
N CYS A 23 -20.60 15.11 5.09
CA CYS A 23 -19.62 15.17 6.17
C CYS A 23 -19.75 16.50 6.94
N SER A 24 -20.44 16.46 8.08
CA SER A 24 -20.64 17.61 8.98
C SER A 24 -19.34 18.25 9.49
N PHE A 25 -18.20 17.55 9.41
CA PHE A 25 -16.89 18.14 9.70
C PHE A 25 -16.32 18.88 8.49
N TYR A 26 -16.30 18.27 7.30
CA TYR A 26 -15.86 18.97 6.09
C TYR A 26 -16.70 20.24 5.83
N PHE A 27 -18.02 20.16 6.00
CA PHE A 27 -18.91 21.31 5.83
C PHE A 27 -18.61 22.47 6.81
N LYS A 28 -18.42 22.19 8.11
CA LYS A 28 -18.17 23.23 9.12
C LYS A 28 -16.72 23.74 9.18
N ILE A 29 -15.76 22.95 8.72
CA ILE A 29 -14.33 23.16 9.00
C ILE A 29 -13.51 23.32 7.70
N GLY A 30 -14.06 22.94 6.54
CA GLY A 30 -13.33 22.86 5.27
C GLY A 30 -12.38 21.67 5.15
N ALA A 31 -12.28 20.86 6.21
CA ALA A 31 -11.39 19.70 6.25
C ALA A 31 -11.96 18.58 7.13
N CYS A 32 -11.45 17.37 6.93
CA CYS A 32 -11.92 16.17 7.62
C CYS A 32 -10.76 15.18 7.80
N ARG A 33 -10.60 14.66 9.03
CA ARG A 33 -9.56 13.68 9.43
C ARG A 33 -9.61 12.32 8.71
N HIS A 34 -10.57 12.12 7.80
CA HIS A 34 -10.71 10.91 7.01
C HIS A 34 -10.35 11.13 5.53
N GLY A 35 -10.13 12.38 5.10
CA GLY A 35 -9.88 12.73 3.70
C GLY A 35 -10.92 12.11 2.76
N ASP A 36 -10.46 11.69 1.58
CA ASP A 36 -11.31 11.03 0.57
C ASP A 36 -11.77 9.62 0.99
N LYS A 37 -11.25 9.10 2.11
CA LYS A 37 -11.68 7.85 2.76
C LYS A 37 -12.83 8.09 3.75
N CYS A 38 -13.45 9.27 3.76
CA CYS A 38 -14.63 9.55 4.59
C CYS A 38 -15.86 8.79 4.07
N SER A 39 -16.60 8.13 4.96
CA SER A 39 -17.86 7.45 4.63
C SER A 39 -19.07 8.41 4.47
N ARG A 40 -18.80 9.69 4.20
CA ARG A 40 -19.78 10.76 3.98
C ARG A 40 -19.23 11.77 2.99
N THR A 41 -20.09 12.32 2.15
CA THR A 41 -19.72 13.17 1.02
C THR A 41 -19.04 14.46 1.49
N HIS A 42 -17.91 14.79 0.86
CA HIS A 42 -17.30 16.12 0.90
C HIS A 42 -17.81 16.88 -0.32
N ILE A 43 -18.51 17.99 -0.11
CA ILE A 43 -19.01 18.87 -1.18
C ILE A 43 -18.15 20.13 -1.15
N MET A 44 -17.18 20.23 -2.06
CA MET A 44 -16.42 21.46 -2.27
C MET A 44 -17.35 22.54 -2.84
N PRO A 45 -17.36 23.76 -2.29
CA PRO A 45 -18.23 24.83 -2.79
C PRO A 45 -17.71 25.40 -4.12
N THR A 46 -18.62 25.69 -5.04
CA THR A 46 -18.30 26.33 -6.33
C THR A 46 -18.15 27.85 -6.24
N PHE A 47 -18.51 28.45 -5.11
CA PHE A 47 -18.29 29.85 -4.74
C PHE A 47 -18.15 29.95 -3.22
N SER A 48 -17.25 30.81 -2.72
CA SER A 48 -17.08 31.08 -1.29
C SER A 48 -16.29 32.36 -1.09
N GLN A 49 -16.48 33.04 0.05
CA GLN A 49 -15.59 34.11 0.51
C GLN A 49 -14.24 33.56 1.05
N THR A 50 -14.18 32.28 1.42
CA THR A 50 -13.06 31.69 2.15
C THR A 50 -12.24 30.75 1.27
N VAL A 51 -10.94 30.98 1.19
CA VAL A 51 -9.93 30.08 0.61
C VAL A 51 -9.27 29.27 1.72
N LEU A 52 -8.99 28.00 1.47
CA LEU A 52 -8.10 27.15 2.27
C LEU A 52 -6.80 26.91 1.50
N LEU A 53 -5.67 27.28 2.09
CA LEU A 53 -4.32 26.92 1.65
C LEU A 53 -3.83 25.79 2.56
N LYS A 54 -3.77 24.56 2.02
CA LYS A 54 -3.48 23.35 2.81
C LYS A 54 -2.01 23.29 3.20
N ASN A 55 -1.75 22.99 4.48
CA ASN A 55 -0.44 22.75 5.07
C ASN A 55 0.65 23.81 4.76
N LEU A 56 0.25 25.06 4.48
CA LEU A 56 1.16 26.12 3.99
C LEU A 56 2.07 26.69 5.09
N TYR A 57 1.62 26.71 6.34
CA TYR A 57 2.43 27.16 7.48
C TYR A 57 3.23 26.02 8.10
N HIS A 58 4.55 26.07 7.94
CA HIS A 58 5.51 25.22 8.65
C HIS A 58 6.17 26.00 9.78
N ASN A 59 6.19 25.42 10.99
CA ASN A 59 6.83 26.04 12.15
C ASN A 59 8.25 25.46 12.36
N PRO A 60 9.34 26.21 12.11
CA PRO A 60 10.71 25.69 12.16
C PRO A 60 11.20 25.36 13.57
N VAL A 61 10.48 25.78 14.61
CA VAL A 61 10.74 25.39 16.02
C VAL A 61 10.12 24.01 16.34
N ILE A 62 9.16 23.57 15.52
CA ILE A 62 8.44 22.30 15.60
C ILE A 62 8.84 21.42 14.41
N ASP A 63 10.06 20.89 14.42
CA ASP A 63 10.41 19.82 13.49
C ASP A 63 9.57 18.58 13.80
N MET A 64 8.65 18.24 12.89
CA MET A 64 7.75 17.09 13.02
C MET A 64 8.50 15.74 13.03
N ARG A 65 9.80 15.73 12.76
CA ARG A 65 10.68 14.56 12.81
C ARG A 65 11.35 14.37 14.19
N GLN A 66 11.21 15.33 15.11
CA GLN A 66 11.82 15.30 16.45
C GLN A 66 10.78 15.01 17.55
N ALA A 67 11.09 14.05 18.43
CA ALA A 67 10.18 13.60 19.48
C ALA A 67 9.79 14.69 20.49
N ASP A 68 10.67 15.67 20.73
CA ASP A 68 10.48 16.74 21.71
C ASP A 68 9.45 17.81 21.31
N ALA A 69 9.00 17.82 20.05
CA ALA A 69 8.06 18.81 19.51
C ALA A 69 6.83 19.02 20.42
N PHE A 70 6.25 17.92 20.92
CA PHE A 70 5.09 17.91 21.81
C PHE A 70 5.29 18.65 23.13
N SER A 71 6.53 18.87 23.58
CA SER A 71 6.85 19.61 24.81
C SER A 71 6.89 21.13 24.60
N LYS A 72 7.15 21.58 23.37
CA LYS A 72 7.37 23.00 23.01
C LYS A 72 6.10 23.69 22.53
N VAL A 73 5.16 22.96 21.91
CA VAL A 73 3.86 23.48 21.44
C VAL A 73 3.15 24.25 22.56
N GLY A 74 2.90 25.55 22.34
CA GLY A 74 2.21 26.42 23.29
C GLY A 74 3.08 27.01 24.41
N GLN A 75 4.40 26.86 24.37
CA GLN A 75 5.32 27.69 25.16
C GLN A 75 5.57 29.03 24.46
N ASN A 76 5.68 30.13 25.21
CA ASN A 76 5.97 31.46 24.65
C ASN A 76 7.47 31.57 24.25
N ASN A 77 7.86 30.96 23.13
CA ASN A 77 9.14 31.30 22.48
C ASN A 77 8.98 32.59 21.67
N LYS A 78 9.82 33.58 21.95
CA LYS A 78 9.81 34.87 21.24
C LYS A 78 10.23 34.72 19.77
N GLU A 79 11.20 33.87 19.48
CA GLU A 79 11.68 33.62 18.12
C GLU A 79 10.64 32.88 17.27
N GLU A 80 9.83 32.01 17.90
CA GLU A 80 8.71 31.34 17.24
C GLU A 80 7.59 32.31 16.89
N GLN A 81 7.25 33.23 17.80
CA GLN A 81 6.24 34.26 17.56
C GLN A 81 6.71 35.23 16.47
N GLU A 82 7.98 35.65 16.48
CA GLU A 82 8.54 36.54 15.45
C GLU A 82 8.53 35.86 14.07
N TYR A 83 8.92 34.58 13.97
CA TYR A 83 8.79 33.83 12.71
C TYR A 83 7.33 33.65 12.25
N PHE A 84 6.40 33.37 13.17
CA PHE A 84 4.99 33.24 12.82
C PHE A 84 4.37 34.55 12.36
N ASP A 85 4.69 35.66 13.03
CA ASP A 85 4.24 36.99 12.66
C ASP A 85 4.79 37.42 11.29
N ASP A 86 6.08 37.17 11.01
CA ASP A 86 6.69 37.43 9.69
C ASP A 86 5.98 36.65 8.57
N PHE A 87 5.75 35.34 8.76
CA PHE A 87 4.99 34.51 7.81
C PHE A 87 3.56 35.01 7.62
N PHE A 88 2.88 35.37 8.71
CA PHE A 88 1.50 35.83 8.66
C PHE A 88 1.42 37.18 7.92
N GLU A 89 2.39 38.07 8.11
CA GLU A 89 2.47 39.33 7.36
C GLU A 89 2.73 39.09 5.88
N GLU A 90 3.71 38.26 5.50
CA GLU A 90 4.05 37.98 4.10
C GLU A 90 2.84 37.45 3.33
N ILE A 91 2.15 36.45 3.88
CA ILE A 91 0.95 35.88 3.25
C ILE A 91 -0.22 36.89 3.28
N PHE A 92 -0.48 37.57 4.39
CA PHE A 92 -1.60 38.52 4.47
C PHE A 92 -1.43 39.66 3.45
N VAL A 93 -0.25 40.28 3.40
CA VAL A 93 0.04 41.40 2.49
C VAL A 93 -0.01 40.95 1.03
N GLU A 94 0.62 39.82 0.68
CA GLU A 94 0.55 39.33 -0.71
C GLU A 94 -0.89 39.07 -1.16
N LEU A 95 -1.70 38.36 -0.35
CA LEU A 95 -3.06 38.03 -0.75
C LEU A 95 -3.96 39.27 -0.79
N ASN A 96 -3.79 40.20 0.15
CA ASN A 96 -4.56 41.45 0.22
C ASN A 96 -4.24 42.41 -0.93
N GLU A 97 -2.97 42.53 -1.34
CA GLU A 97 -2.57 43.42 -2.44
C GLU A 97 -2.85 42.83 -3.83
N LYS A 98 -2.74 41.50 -4.02
CA LYS A 98 -2.85 40.88 -5.35
C LYS A 98 -4.25 40.39 -5.71
N TYR A 99 -5.09 40.05 -4.73
CA TYR A 99 -6.37 39.38 -5.00
C TYR A 99 -7.60 40.16 -4.49
N GLY A 100 -7.61 40.67 -3.27
CA GLY A 100 -8.69 41.53 -2.73
C GLY A 100 -8.61 41.75 -1.21
N GLU A 101 -9.47 42.62 -0.64
CA GLU A 101 -9.44 42.96 0.79
C GLU A 101 -9.67 41.71 1.66
N VAL A 102 -8.70 41.37 2.52
CA VAL A 102 -8.78 40.23 3.44
C VAL A 102 -9.49 40.68 4.72
N GLU A 103 -10.62 40.03 5.01
CA GLU A 103 -11.48 40.31 6.17
C GLU A 103 -10.98 39.60 7.44
N GLU A 104 -10.60 38.32 7.32
CA GLU A 104 -10.06 37.50 8.42
C GLU A 104 -9.12 36.42 7.85
N MET A 105 -7.89 36.35 8.35
CA MET A 105 -6.96 35.24 8.07
C MET A 105 -6.62 34.48 9.35
N ASN A 106 -6.64 33.15 9.27
CA ASN A 106 -6.54 32.23 10.40
C ASN A 106 -5.60 31.06 10.09
N VAL A 107 -4.61 30.80 10.95
CA VAL A 107 -3.62 29.72 10.77
C VAL A 107 -3.77 28.65 11.86
N CYS A 108 -3.73 27.38 11.47
CA CYS A 108 -4.02 26.26 12.36
C CYS A 108 -2.77 25.65 13.03
N ASP A 109 -2.69 25.83 14.35
CA ASP A 109 -1.78 25.16 15.32
C ASP A 109 -2.30 23.75 15.71
N ASN A 110 -3.06 23.11 14.80
CA ASN A 110 -3.54 21.74 14.98
C ASN A 110 -2.38 20.75 14.74
N ILE A 111 -2.35 19.64 15.49
CA ILE A 111 -1.31 18.60 15.34
C ILE A 111 -1.72 17.50 14.34
N GLY A 112 -3.00 17.45 13.94
CA GLY A 112 -3.51 16.44 13.01
C GLY A 112 -3.26 16.83 11.54
N GLU A 113 -2.81 15.86 10.74
CA GLU A 113 -2.50 16.00 9.30
C GLU A 113 -3.60 16.70 8.47
N HIS A 114 -4.87 16.53 8.84
CA HIS A 114 -6.01 17.16 8.17
C HIS A 114 -6.20 18.66 8.48
N MET A 115 -5.40 19.23 9.40
CA MET A 115 -5.53 20.62 9.85
C MET A 115 -4.19 21.34 10.10
N ILE A 116 -3.08 20.63 10.24
CA ILE A 116 -1.77 21.20 10.61
C ILE A 116 -1.26 22.19 9.55
N GLY A 117 -0.92 23.41 9.96
CA GLY A 117 -0.42 24.43 9.03
C GLY A 117 -1.44 24.97 8.02
N ASN A 118 -2.71 24.55 8.07
CA ASN A 118 -3.76 25.07 7.20
C ASN A 118 -3.99 26.56 7.45
N VAL A 119 -3.93 27.36 6.38
CA VAL A 119 -4.23 28.79 6.38
C VAL A 119 -5.59 29.00 5.73
N TYR A 120 -6.53 29.57 6.48
CA TYR A 120 -7.85 29.95 5.98
C TYR A 120 -7.88 31.47 5.79
N VAL A 121 -8.30 31.92 4.60
CA VAL A 121 -8.27 33.33 4.18
C VAL A 121 -9.67 33.73 3.71
N LYS A 122 -10.36 34.57 4.48
CA LYS A 122 -11.67 35.11 4.12
C LYS A 122 -11.51 36.47 3.47
N PHE A 123 -11.90 36.57 2.20
CA PHE A 123 -11.94 37.83 1.44
C PHE A 123 -13.29 38.52 1.60
N ALA A 124 -13.31 39.84 1.45
CA ALA A 124 -14.55 40.63 1.45
C ALA A 124 -15.51 40.27 0.29
N ARG A 125 -15.00 39.67 -0.80
CA ARG A 125 -15.77 39.24 -1.97
C ARG A 125 -15.42 37.81 -2.39
N GLU A 126 -16.42 37.12 -2.92
CA GLU A 126 -16.26 35.75 -3.46
C GLU A 126 -15.44 35.75 -4.77
N ASP A 127 -15.55 36.81 -5.58
CA ASP A 127 -14.74 37.03 -6.79
C ASP A 127 -13.23 37.07 -6.51
N ASP A 128 -12.84 37.48 -5.29
CA ASP A 128 -11.45 37.68 -4.89
C ASP A 128 -10.85 36.34 -4.44
N ALA A 129 -11.64 35.54 -3.72
CA ALA A 129 -11.32 34.17 -3.35
C ALA A 129 -11.18 33.24 -4.57
N GLU A 130 -12.09 33.32 -5.55
CA GLU A 130 -12.01 32.49 -6.75
C GLU A 130 -10.78 32.84 -7.62
N ARG A 131 -10.46 34.14 -7.74
CA ARG A 131 -9.23 34.62 -8.41
C ARG A 131 -7.97 34.22 -7.66
N CYS A 132 -8.00 34.24 -6.32
CA CYS A 132 -6.90 33.78 -5.47
C CYS A 132 -6.57 32.30 -5.74
N VAL A 133 -7.56 31.40 -5.69
CA VAL A 133 -7.36 29.95 -5.95
C VAL A 133 -6.74 29.73 -7.34
N LYS A 134 -7.35 30.28 -8.40
CA LYS A 134 -6.88 30.13 -9.79
C LYS A 134 -5.47 30.72 -10.04
N ALA A 135 -5.05 31.69 -9.24
CA ALA A 135 -3.74 32.34 -9.37
C ALA A 135 -2.66 31.72 -8.45
N LEU A 136 -3.04 30.90 -7.47
CA LEU A 136 -2.13 30.10 -6.64
C LEU A 136 -1.94 28.68 -7.19
N GLU A 137 -2.85 28.19 -8.03
CA GLU A 137 -2.74 26.93 -8.75
C GLU A 137 -1.41 26.85 -9.55
N ASN A 138 -0.56 25.87 -9.22
CA ASN A 138 0.83 25.70 -9.71
C ASN A 138 1.88 26.71 -9.17
N ARG A 139 1.58 27.56 -8.18
CA ARG A 139 2.59 28.33 -7.45
C ARG A 139 3.23 27.52 -6.33
N TRP A 140 4.40 27.97 -5.87
CA TRP A 140 5.21 27.30 -4.86
C TRP A 140 5.64 28.29 -3.75
N PHE A 141 5.80 27.79 -2.53
CA PHE A 141 6.26 28.53 -1.34
C PHE A 141 7.26 27.68 -0.55
N ASN A 142 8.38 28.27 -0.12
CA ASN A 142 9.43 27.64 0.70
C ASN A 142 10.00 26.26 0.28
N GLY A 143 9.75 25.81 -0.95
CA GLY A 143 10.19 24.49 -1.46
C GLY A 143 9.04 23.60 -1.95
N GLU A 144 7.80 23.93 -1.62
CA GLU A 144 6.62 23.08 -1.81
C GLU A 144 5.53 23.77 -2.64
N PRO A 145 4.68 23.03 -3.38
CA PRO A 145 3.56 23.61 -4.13
C PRO A 145 2.43 24.08 -3.20
N ILE A 146 1.75 25.16 -3.57
CA ILE A 146 0.64 25.74 -2.81
C ILE A 146 -0.66 25.04 -3.21
N TYR A 147 -1.26 24.28 -2.28
CA TYR A 147 -2.55 23.63 -2.48
C TYR A 147 -3.70 24.55 -2.02
N ALA A 148 -4.24 25.34 -2.93
CA ALA A 148 -5.36 26.26 -2.69
C ALA A 148 -6.71 25.66 -3.13
N GLU A 149 -7.75 25.78 -2.31
CA GLU A 149 -9.13 25.44 -2.69
C GLU A 149 -10.17 26.37 -2.04
N LEU A 150 -11.38 26.42 -2.60
CA LEU A 150 -12.51 27.12 -1.98
C LEU A 150 -13.02 26.33 -0.76
N SER A 151 -13.18 27.01 0.36
CA SER A 151 -13.54 26.43 1.65
C SER A 151 -15.01 26.73 1.99
N PRO A 152 -15.80 25.75 2.48
CA PRO A 152 -17.19 25.97 2.93
C PRO A 152 -17.30 26.75 4.26
N VAL A 153 -16.18 27.09 4.90
CA VAL A 153 -16.17 27.79 6.20
C VAL A 153 -16.63 29.24 6.04
N THR A 154 -17.79 29.56 6.60
CA THR A 154 -18.37 30.92 6.59
C THR A 154 -18.29 31.64 7.94
N ASP A 155 -18.19 30.91 9.05
CA ASP A 155 -18.01 31.47 10.41
C ASP A 155 -17.00 30.67 11.24
N PHE A 156 -15.82 31.25 11.44
CA PHE A 156 -14.74 30.65 12.23
C PHE A 156 -15.09 30.45 13.73
N ARG A 157 -16.19 31.02 14.25
CA ARG A 157 -16.61 30.83 15.65
C ARG A 157 -17.25 29.47 15.90
N GLU A 158 -17.86 28.86 14.88
CA GLU A 158 -18.32 27.46 14.97
C GLU A 158 -17.23 26.45 14.64
N ALA A 159 -16.24 26.85 13.83
CA ALA A 159 -15.12 26.00 13.44
C ALA A 159 -14.04 25.85 14.54
N CYS A 160 -13.93 26.78 15.48
CA CYS A 160 -12.87 26.79 16.50
C CYS A 160 -13.10 25.86 17.70
N CYS A 161 -11.99 25.35 18.22
CA CYS A 161 -11.97 24.45 19.36
C CYS A 161 -12.03 25.24 20.68
N ARG A 162 -13.24 25.39 21.24
CA ARG A 162 -13.46 26.05 22.55
C ARG A 162 -12.60 25.51 23.70
N GLN A 163 -12.12 24.27 23.64
CA GLN A 163 -11.19 23.72 24.63
C GLN A 163 -9.77 24.28 24.45
N TYR A 164 -9.30 24.42 23.21
CA TYR A 164 -8.02 25.07 22.90
C TYR A 164 -8.07 26.57 23.24
N GLU A 165 -9.17 27.27 22.92
CA GLU A 165 -9.40 28.68 23.31
C GLU A 165 -9.33 28.89 24.86
N LEU A 166 -9.70 27.89 25.66
CA LEU A 166 -9.59 27.90 27.13
C LEU A 166 -8.21 27.49 27.66
N GLY A 167 -7.24 27.21 26.79
CA GLY A 167 -5.85 26.90 27.13
C GLY A 167 -5.48 25.42 27.18
N GLY A 168 -6.25 24.52 26.55
CA GLY A 168 -5.81 23.14 26.34
C GLY A 168 -6.87 22.20 25.76
N CYS A 169 -6.55 21.50 24.66
CA CYS A 169 -7.43 20.50 24.07
C CYS A 169 -6.89 19.07 24.21
N GLY A 170 -7.52 18.28 25.09
CA GLY A 170 -7.20 16.86 25.31
C GLY A 170 -7.55 15.89 24.17
N LYS A 171 -7.74 16.38 22.93
CA LYS A 171 -7.97 15.56 21.73
C LYS A 171 -6.73 15.39 20.86
N GLY A 172 -5.67 16.18 21.09
CA GLY A 172 -4.42 16.13 20.32
C GLY A 172 -4.66 16.22 18.81
N ALA A 173 -3.97 15.36 18.05
CA ALA A 173 -4.11 15.24 16.60
C ALA A 173 -5.54 14.87 16.14
N PHE A 174 -6.38 14.27 16.98
CA PHE A 174 -7.75 13.85 16.63
C PHE A 174 -8.81 14.95 16.76
N CYS A 175 -8.41 16.22 16.95
CA CYS A 175 -9.35 17.32 17.00
C CYS A 175 -9.87 17.70 15.60
N ASN A 176 -11.19 17.68 15.42
CA ASN A 176 -11.87 18.12 14.20
C ASN A 176 -12.27 19.60 14.24
N PHE A 177 -11.63 20.42 15.08
CA PHE A 177 -11.92 21.84 15.23
C PHE A 177 -10.62 22.65 15.22
N MET A 178 -10.66 23.86 14.68
CA MET A 178 -9.50 24.74 14.51
C MET A 178 -8.87 25.09 15.86
N HIS A 179 -7.56 24.86 15.97
CA HIS A 179 -6.69 25.38 17.00
C HIS A 179 -5.96 26.56 16.36
N LEU A 180 -6.33 27.81 16.68
CA LEU A 180 -5.78 28.97 15.99
C LEU A 180 -4.52 29.48 16.66
N LYS A 181 -3.45 29.67 15.88
CA LYS A 181 -2.19 30.28 16.35
C LYS A 181 -2.38 31.81 16.44
N PRO A 182 -2.18 32.44 17.61
CA PRO A 182 -2.41 33.87 17.77
C PRO A 182 -1.22 34.70 17.25
N ILE A 183 -1.49 35.73 16.44
CA ILE A 183 -0.52 36.76 16.07
C ILE A 183 -0.28 37.75 17.23
N SER A 184 0.83 38.48 17.22
CA SER A 184 1.07 39.55 18.22
C SER A 184 0.01 40.66 18.16
N ARG A 185 -0.07 41.46 19.23
CA ARG A 185 -0.99 42.61 19.30
C ARG A 185 -0.55 43.73 18.37
N GLU A 186 0.76 43.84 18.21
CA GLU A 186 1.48 44.77 17.36
C GLU A 186 1.17 44.47 15.90
N LEU A 187 1.31 43.22 15.45
CA LEU A 187 0.93 42.79 14.10
C LEU A 187 -0.58 42.89 13.87
N ARG A 188 -1.41 42.46 14.83
CA ARG A 188 -2.89 42.58 14.72
C ARG A 188 -3.32 44.03 14.50
N LYS A 189 -2.72 44.99 15.21
CA LYS A 189 -3.00 46.42 15.02
C LYS A 189 -2.40 46.97 13.72
N LYS A 190 -1.27 46.44 13.24
CA LYS A 190 -0.66 46.81 11.95
C LYS A 190 -1.54 46.41 10.76
N LEU A 191 -2.05 45.17 10.75
CA LEU A 191 -2.82 44.63 9.61
C LEU A 191 -4.30 45.03 9.64
N TYR A 192 -4.96 45.00 10.81
CA TYR A 192 -6.41 45.22 10.92
C TYR A 192 -6.78 46.59 11.53
N GLY A 193 -5.81 47.37 12.04
CA GLY A 193 -6.06 48.63 12.72
C GLY A 193 -6.84 48.46 14.03
N ASP A 194 -7.66 49.46 14.38
CA ASP A 194 -8.61 49.37 15.50
C ASP A 194 -9.97 48.74 15.08
N ARG A 195 -10.05 48.06 13.91
CA ARG A 195 -11.26 47.33 13.50
C ARG A 195 -11.48 46.10 14.41
N ARG A 196 -12.72 45.91 14.89
CA ARG A 196 -13.06 44.85 15.85
C ARG A 196 -13.12 43.44 15.23
N SER A 197 -11.96 42.80 15.07
CA SER A 197 -11.87 41.34 15.11
C SER A 197 -12.35 40.82 16.49
N PRO A 198 -13.11 39.72 16.61
CA PRO A 198 -13.69 39.29 17.89
C PRO A 198 -12.63 38.90 18.94
N ASP A 199 -12.61 39.60 20.09
CA ASP A 199 -11.78 39.22 21.24
C ASP A 199 -12.31 37.95 21.92
N ARG A 200 -11.77 36.79 21.54
CA ARG A 200 -12.12 35.47 22.13
C ARG A 200 -11.30 35.12 23.37
N TYR A 201 -10.11 35.69 23.53
CA TYR A 201 -9.19 35.38 24.63
C TYR A 201 -9.57 36.13 25.92
N GLY A 202 -10.42 35.51 26.73
CA GLY A 202 -10.88 36.04 28.01
C GLY A 202 -9.76 36.26 29.04
N ARG A 203 -10.02 37.15 30.01
CA ARG A 203 -9.10 37.43 31.14
C ARG A 203 -8.77 36.14 31.91
N ARG A 204 -7.48 35.91 32.20
CA ARG A 204 -7.06 35.12 33.37
C ARG A 204 -7.07 36.03 34.60
N ASP A 205 -7.85 35.66 35.62
CA ASP A 205 -7.94 36.43 36.86
C ASP A 205 -6.70 36.27 37.76
N ARG A 206 -6.47 37.26 38.63
CA ARG A 206 -5.26 37.36 39.46
C ARG A 206 -5.45 36.70 40.84
N TYR A 207 -4.82 35.54 41.01
CA TYR A 207 -4.22 35.12 42.28
C TYR A 207 -2.81 34.59 41.97
N GLY A 208 -1.73 34.94 42.68
CA GLY A 208 -1.63 35.87 43.81
C GLY A 208 -0.34 35.62 44.59
N GLY A 209 0.80 36.13 44.12
CA GLY A 209 2.12 35.93 44.74
C GLY A 209 3.08 37.10 44.48
N ARG A 210 3.91 37.44 45.47
CA ARG A 210 4.89 38.55 45.41
C ARG A 210 6.33 38.03 45.36
N GLY A 211 7.18 38.70 44.59
CA GLY A 211 8.64 38.59 44.65
C GLY A 211 9.30 38.65 43.25
N GLY A 212 10.36 39.42 43.01
CA GLY A 212 10.97 40.44 43.89
C GLY A 212 12.39 40.82 43.48
N GLY A 213 12.55 41.87 42.66
CA GLY A 213 13.85 42.32 42.12
C GLY A 213 14.38 41.41 40.98
N GLY A 214 15.34 41.84 40.15
CA GLY A 214 15.94 43.18 40.04
C GLY A 214 17.30 43.12 39.34
N GLY A 215 17.46 43.73 38.17
CA GLY A 215 18.73 43.72 37.41
C GLY A 215 18.66 44.46 36.06
N PHE A 216 19.69 45.27 35.79
CA PHE A 216 19.88 46.16 34.64
C PHE A 216 21.42 46.42 34.53
N PRO A 217 22.01 46.89 33.41
CA PRO A 217 21.47 47.07 32.06
C PRO A 217 22.41 46.36 31.00
N PRO A 218 22.86 46.89 29.83
CA PRO A 218 23.19 46.02 28.68
C PRO A 218 24.67 46.11 28.20
N GLN A 219 25.00 45.42 27.09
CA GLN A 219 26.07 45.89 26.22
C GLN A 219 25.93 45.47 24.74
N THR A 220 26.55 46.27 23.88
CA THR A 220 26.63 46.20 22.41
C THR A 220 27.67 45.15 21.94
N CYS A 221 27.83 44.79 20.65
CA CYS A 221 27.51 45.53 19.42
C CYS A 221 27.23 44.61 18.20
N SER A 222 26.92 45.25 17.07
CA SER A 222 26.62 44.66 15.77
C SER A 222 27.74 43.80 15.16
N LEU A 223 27.36 42.86 14.30
CA LEU A 223 27.89 42.83 12.93
C LEU A 223 26.87 42.23 11.94
N THR A 224 26.88 42.73 10.71
CA THR A 224 25.94 42.46 9.62
C THR A 224 25.93 41.01 9.14
N LYS A 225 24.76 40.49 8.74
CA LYS A 225 24.67 39.46 7.68
C LYS A 225 23.44 39.65 6.79
N THR A 226 23.62 39.35 5.52
CA THR A 226 22.79 39.78 4.38
C THR A 226 21.45 39.04 4.29
N THR A 227 20.41 39.73 3.82
CA THR A 227 19.13 39.15 3.40
C THR A 227 19.35 38.08 2.33
N ALA A 228 19.03 36.83 2.63
CA ALA A 228 19.11 35.73 1.69
C ALA A 228 17.70 35.40 1.15
N ILE A 229 17.36 35.94 -0.02
CA ILE A 229 16.14 35.61 -0.76
C ILE A 229 16.20 34.13 -1.14
N ARG A 230 15.30 33.29 -0.60
CA ARG A 230 15.36 31.83 -0.77
C ARG A 230 14.64 31.38 -2.06
N ARG A 231 15.31 30.50 -2.82
CA ARG A 231 14.83 29.79 -4.02
C ARG A 231 15.30 28.31 -3.96
N PHE A 232 14.96 27.49 -4.96
CA PHE A 232 14.84 26.02 -4.91
C PHE A 232 16.12 25.24 -5.39
N HIS A 233 16.20 23.90 -5.15
CA HIS A 233 17.18 22.86 -5.66
C HIS A 233 18.59 22.75 -4.97
N HIS A 234 19.41 21.64 -4.95
CA HIS A 234 19.27 20.15 -5.06
C HIS A 234 20.57 19.38 -4.54
N THR A 235 20.79 18.07 -4.87
CA THR A 235 21.77 17.06 -4.30
C THR A 235 22.69 16.43 -5.41
N PRO A 236 23.41 15.24 -5.38
CA PRO A 236 23.55 14.06 -4.45
C PRO A 236 25.00 13.40 -4.34
N ALA A 237 25.11 12.05 -4.16
CA ALA A 237 26.27 11.11 -4.27
C ALA A 237 27.15 10.84 -2.99
N ASP A 238 27.92 9.73 -2.79
CA ASP A 238 28.21 8.46 -3.55
C ASP A 238 28.73 7.27 -2.63
N ILE A 239 29.02 6.04 -3.14
CA ILE A 239 29.39 4.80 -2.35
C ILE A 239 30.29 3.75 -3.11
N PRO A 240 31.03 2.82 -2.44
CA PRO A 240 31.04 1.38 -2.86
C PRO A 240 31.49 0.21 -1.88
N ASN A 241 31.06 -1.04 -2.19
CA ASN A 241 31.76 -2.36 -2.09
C ASN A 241 31.80 -3.29 -0.82
N VAL A 242 32.44 -4.49 -0.98
CA VAL A 242 32.27 -5.86 -0.35
C VAL A 242 33.64 -6.66 -0.37
N PRO A 243 33.89 -8.02 -0.13
CA PRO A 243 33.02 -9.25 -0.07
C PRO A 243 33.46 -10.57 0.74
N PHE A 244 32.63 -11.65 0.62
CA PHE A 244 32.93 -13.12 0.44
C PHE A 244 32.86 -14.26 1.52
N GLY A 245 31.95 -15.25 1.30
CA GLY A 245 31.89 -16.66 1.80
C GLY A 245 30.44 -17.27 1.84
N LEU A 246 30.10 -18.58 1.92
CA LEU A 246 30.74 -19.88 1.57
C LEU A 246 29.64 -21.01 1.37
N GLN A 247 29.84 -22.31 1.74
CA GLN A 247 28.97 -23.48 1.42
C GLN A 247 28.75 -24.53 2.56
N VAL A 248 27.67 -25.35 2.48
CA VAL A 248 27.55 -26.83 2.81
C VAL A 248 26.11 -27.36 2.56
N THR A 249 25.87 -28.68 2.53
CA THR A 249 24.70 -29.37 1.88
C THR A 249 23.95 -30.45 2.72
N PHE A 250 22.81 -30.93 2.18
CA PHE A 250 22.11 -32.25 2.32
C PHE A 250 20.62 -32.29 2.76
N SER A 251 19.94 -33.41 2.44
CA SER A 251 18.50 -33.52 2.15
C SER A 251 17.79 -34.74 2.78
N SER A 252 16.46 -34.72 2.90
CA SER A 252 15.63 -35.95 2.91
C SER A 252 14.20 -35.75 2.40
N ALA A 253 13.54 -36.78 1.86
CA ALA A 253 13.64 -37.09 0.43
C ALA A 253 12.36 -37.75 -0.12
N SER A 254 11.71 -37.09 -1.08
CA SER A 254 10.74 -37.61 -2.07
C SER A 254 10.12 -36.40 -2.78
N HIS A 255 8.91 -35.95 -2.45
CA HIS A 255 8.31 -34.75 -3.09
C HIS A 255 9.12 -33.46 -2.86
N PHE A 256 9.70 -33.27 -1.66
CA PHE A 256 10.62 -32.14 -1.42
C PHE A 256 11.93 -32.28 -2.19
N VAL A 257 12.39 -33.51 -2.49
CA VAL A 257 13.58 -33.72 -3.32
C VAL A 257 13.25 -33.49 -4.79
N GLU A 258 12.10 -33.95 -5.28
CA GLU A 258 11.63 -33.74 -6.64
C GLU A 258 11.43 -32.24 -6.96
N PHE A 259 10.77 -31.52 -6.05
CA PHE A 259 10.61 -30.05 -6.13
C PHE A 259 11.95 -29.31 -6.03
N ALA A 260 12.82 -29.72 -5.10
CA ALA A 260 14.17 -29.17 -5.00
C ALA A 260 14.97 -29.45 -6.28
N THR A 261 15.06 -30.69 -6.78
CA THR A 261 15.82 -30.99 -8.01
C THR A 261 15.26 -30.27 -9.23
N THR A 262 13.94 -30.11 -9.35
CA THR A 262 13.32 -29.34 -10.44
C THR A 262 13.74 -27.86 -10.39
N THR A 263 13.68 -27.26 -9.19
CA THR A 263 14.08 -25.85 -8.98
C THR A 263 15.60 -25.67 -9.10
N THR A 264 16.40 -26.56 -8.51
CA THR A 264 17.87 -26.57 -8.56
C THR A 264 18.39 -26.84 -9.96
N VAL A 265 17.77 -27.70 -10.78
CA VAL A 265 18.13 -27.88 -12.21
C VAL A 265 17.86 -26.60 -12.99
N THR A 266 16.74 -25.92 -12.73
CA THR A 266 16.42 -24.62 -13.34
C THR A 266 17.41 -23.54 -12.91
N MET A 267 17.74 -23.46 -11.61
CA MET A 267 18.76 -22.55 -11.07
C MET A 267 20.18 -22.86 -11.55
N GLU A 268 20.55 -24.13 -11.70
CA GLU A 268 21.81 -24.56 -12.30
C GLU A 268 21.89 -24.14 -13.77
N SER A 269 20.80 -24.28 -14.53
CA SER A 269 20.72 -23.81 -15.92
C SER A 269 20.91 -22.29 -16.01
N LEU A 270 20.20 -21.54 -15.16
CA LEU A 270 20.32 -20.09 -15.03
C LEU A 270 21.74 -19.65 -14.67
N LEU A 271 22.34 -20.24 -13.64
CA LEU A 271 23.68 -19.87 -13.14
C LEU A 271 24.82 -20.31 -14.09
N LYS A 272 24.59 -21.29 -14.96
CA LYS A 272 25.54 -21.71 -16.02
C LYS A 272 25.44 -20.85 -17.28
N ASN A 273 24.37 -20.07 -17.46
CA ASN A 273 24.18 -19.24 -18.65
C ASN A 273 25.02 -17.95 -18.57
N PRO A 274 26.02 -17.73 -19.46
CA PRO A 274 26.92 -16.59 -19.37
C PRO A 274 26.27 -15.23 -19.64
N ARG A 275 25.01 -15.19 -20.12
CA ARG A 275 24.22 -13.96 -20.31
C ARG A 275 23.28 -13.66 -19.14
N VAL A 276 23.14 -14.53 -18.14
CA VAL A 276 22.33 -14.27 -16.94
C VAL A 276 23.15 -13.54 -15.88
N ARG A 277 22.57 -12.52 -15.25
CA ARG A 277 23.07 -11.88 -14.03
C ARG A 277 21.95 -11.83 -12.99
N MET A 278 22.32 -11.91 -11.71
CA MET A 278 21.41 -11.92 -10.56
C MET A 278 22.09 -11.22 -9.38
N ARG A 279 21.35 -10.42 -8.61
CA ARG A 279 21.88 -9.81 -7.36
C ARG A 279 21.76 -10.74 -6.16
N ASP A 280 20.61 -11.41 -6.01
CA ASP A 280 20.39 -12.47 -5.01
C ASP A 280 19.79 -13.71 -5.68
N ALA A 281 20.66 -14.66 -6.06
CA ALA A 281 20.23 -15.95 -6.63
C ALA A 281 19.32 -16.76 -5.67
N LYS A 282 19.41 -16.56 -4.35
CA LYS A 282 18.53 -17.23 -3.37
C LYS A 282 17.15 -16.57 -3.29
N ALA A 283 17.03 -15.27 -3.58
CA ALA A 283 15.73 -14.66 -3.83
C ALA A 283 15.10 -15.25 -5.09
N VAL A 284 15.84 -15.36 -6.20
CA VAL A 284 15.33 -15.96 -7.44
C VAL A 284 14.89 -17.42 -7.21
N GLU A 285 15.70 -18.24 -6.55
CA GLU A 285 15.37 -19.63 -6.23
C GLU A 285 14.06 -19.74 -5.42
N ARG A 286 13.87 -18.88 -4.41
CA ARG A 286 12.62 -18.81 -3.61
C ARG A 286 11.41 -18.36 -4.44
N LYS A 287 11.58 -17.40 -5.36
CA LYS A 287 10.51 -16.93 -6.26
C LYS A 287 10.11 -18.00 -7.27
N LEU A 288 11.09 -18.65 -7.91
CA LEU A 288 10.86 -19.76 -8.83
C LEU A 288 10.16 -20.93 -8.13
N ALA A 289 10.60 -21.31 -6.93
CA ALA A 289 9.96 -22.33 -6.12
C ALA A 289 8.46 -22.05 -5.91
N GLN A 290 8.09 -20.82 -5.54
CA GLN A 290 6.68 -20.42 -5.36
C GLN A 290 5.87 -20.43 -6.66
N ILE A 291 6.48 -20.02 -7.79
CA ILE A 291 5.86 -20.10 -9.13
C ILE A 291 5.61 -21.56 -9.53
N ILE A 292 6.58 -22.45 -9.26
CA ILE A 292 6.53 -23.89 -9.60
C ILE A 292 5.50 -24.66 -8.75
N ASP A 293 5.31 -24.35 -7.46
CA ASP A 293 4.25 -24.98 -6.66
C ASP A 293 2.84 -24.41 -6.95
N GLY A 294 2.76 -23.13 -7.36
CA GLY A 294 1.50 -22.52 -7.79
C GLY A 294 0.97 -23.10 -9.11
N GLY A 295 1.87 -23.45 -10.04
CA GLY A 295 1.51 -24.01 -11.34
C GLY A 295 0.91 -22.99 -12.31
N MET A 296 0.71 -23.39 -13.57
CA MET A 296 0.18 -22.51 -14.64
C MET A 296 -1.18 -21.87 -14.30
N LYS A 297 -2.00 -22.53 -13.47
CA LYS A 297 -3.30 -22.02 -13.02
C LYS A 297 -3.22 -20.87 -12.00
N GLN A 298 -2.04 -20.61 -11.43
CA GLN A 298 -1.81 -19.47 -10.53
C GLN A 298 -0.93 -18.39 -11.16
N LEU A 299 -0.40 -18.64 -12.36
CA LEU A 299 0.51 -17.75 -13.06
C LEU A 299 -0.23 -16.75 -13.97
N MET A 300 0.34 -15.56 -14.11
CA MET A 300 0.14 -14.65 -15.24
C MET A 300 1.51 -14.10 -15.69
N VAL A 301 1.59 -13.58 -16.91
CA VAL A 301 2.78 -12.89 -17.44
C VAL A 301 2.42 -11.44 -17.76
N ILE A 302 3.29 -10.50 -17.38
CA ILE A 302 3.18 -9.07 -17.73
C ILE A 302 4.44 -8.68 -18.48
N SER A 303 4.34 -8.00 -19.62
CA SER A 303 5.48 -7.70 -20.49
C SER A 303 5.34 -6.35 -21.19
N ASP A 304 6.42 -5.59 -21.38
CA ASP A 304 6.46 -4.63 -22.49
C ASP A 304 6.58 -5.37 -23.83
N PHE A 305 6.26 -4.71 -24.94
CA PHE A 305 6.45 -5.19 -26.30
C PHE A 305 7.75 -4.69 -26.93
N ASP A 306 7.95 -3.37 -26.96
CA ASP A 306 9.11 -2.74 -27.61
C ASP A 306 10.39 -3.13 -26.86
N TYR A 307 11.38 -3.67 -27.58
CA TYR A 307 12.67 -4.19 -27.07
C TYR A 307 12.62 -5.26 -25.94
N THR A 308 11.44 -5.61 -25.43
CA THR A 308 11.20 -6.70 -24.47
C THR A 308 10.72 -7.97 -25.19
N LEU A 309 9.49 -7.99 -25.74
CA LEU A 309 9.04 -9.11 -26.61
C LEU A 309 9.70 -9.04 -27.99
N SER A 310 9.92 -7.83 -28.50
CA SER A 310 10.67 -7.58 -29.73
C SER A 310 12.18 -7.53 -29.50
N ARG A 311 12.95 -7.83 -30.54
CA ARG A 311 14.41 -7.73 -30.56
C ARG A 311 14.87 -6.29 -30.42
N PHE A 312 16.04 -6.10 -29.82
CA PHE A 312 16.78 -4.84 -29.90
C PHE A 312 17.62 -4.78 -31.19
N ILE A 313 18.25 -5.90 -31.56
CA ILE A 313 19.14 -6.02 -32.73
C ILE A 313 18.76 -7.25 -33.57
N ASP A 314 18.87 -7.11 -34.89
CA ASP A 314 18.59 -8.17 -35.87
C ASP A 314 19.77 -9.18 -35.98
N ALA A 315 19.63 -10.18 -36.85
CA ALA A 315 20.69 -11.17 -37.09
C ALA A 315 21.97 -10.59 -37.75
N ASN A 316 21.95 -9.35 -38.25
CA ASN A 316 23.06 -8.68 -38.94
C ASN A 316 23.81 -7.69 -38.03
N GLY A 317 23.27 -7.35 -36.86
CA GLY A 317 23.79 -6.32 -35.97
C GLY A 317 23.14 -4.94 -36.13
N GLU A 318 22.09 -4.82 -36.95
CA GLU A 318 21.32 -3.59 -37.13
C GLU A 318 20.24 -3.42 -36.05
N ARG A 319 19.86 -2.17 -35.79
CA ARG A 319 18.84 -1.83 -34.78
C ARG A 319 17.43 -2.16 -35.29
N CYS A 320 16.73 -3.05 -34.59
CA CYS A 320 15.30 -3.32 -34.84
C CYS A 320 14.45 -2.10 -34.52
N TRP A 321 13.26 -2.01 -35.12
CA TRP A 321 12.34 -0.90 -34.94
C TRP A 321 11.40 -1.13 -33.76
N THR A 322 11.03 -0.04 -33.07
CA THR A 322 9.89 -0.03 -32.15
C THR A 322 8.57 0.16 -32.90
N THR A 323 7.44 0.03 -32.20
CA THR A 323 6.11 0.41 -32.67
C THR A 323 6.06 1.85 -33.21
N HIS A 324 6.75 2.78 -32.55
CA HIS A 324 6.96 4.15 -33.01
C HIS A 324 7.87 4.21 -34.24
N GLY A 325 8.94 3.39 -34.27
CA GLY A 325 9.86 3.22 -35.40
C GLY A 325 9.18 2.96 -36.75
N VAL A 326 8.04 2.24 -36.73
CA VAL A 326 7.20 2.03 -37.92
C VAL A 326 6.68 3.34 -38.50
N PHE A 327 6.25 4.29 -37.64
CA PHE A 327 5.76 5.60 -38.07
C PHE A 327 6.88 6.53 -38.53
N ASP A 328 8.07 6.49 -37.91
CA ASP A 328 9.20 7.30 -38.37
C ASP A 328 9.56 7.02 -39.84
N ASN A 329 9.65 5.73 -40.21
CA ASN A 329 9.96 5.34 -41.58
C ASN A 329 8.76 5.58 -42.53
N ALA A 330 7.53 5.21 -42.12
CA ALA A 330 6.35 5.45 -42.94
C ALA A 330 6.09 6.95 -43.19
N ALA A 331 6.41 7.80 -42.22
CA ALA A 331 6.41 9.25 -42.40
C ALA A 331 7.48 9.69 -43.39
N MET A 332 8.73 9.19 -43.26
CA MET A 332 9.82 9.54 -44.17
C MET A 332 9.55 9.14 -45.64
N GLU A 333 8.86 8.00 -45.87
CA GLU A 333 8.41 7.57 -47.19
C GLU A 333 7.23 8.40 -47.75
N MET A 334 6.36 8.92 -46.89
CA MET A 334 5.12 9.61 -47.27
C MET A 334 5.30 11.14 -47.43
N ASP A 335 5.99 11.76 -46.48
CA ASP A 335 6.41 13.17 -46.47
C ASP A 335 7.74 13.30 -45.70
N PRO A 336 8.88 13.49 -46.39
CA PRO A 336 10.16 13.72 -45.75
C PRO A 336 10.17 14.89 -44.75
N THR A 337 9.28 15.87 -44.89
CA THR A 337 9.12 16.99 -43.93
C THR A 337 8.56 16.49 -42.60
N LEU A 338 7.57 15.60 -42.63
CA LEU A 338 7.02 14.92 -41.47
C LEU A 338 8.03 13.95 -40.85
N GLY A 339 8.75 13.17 -41.67
CA GLY A 339 9.85 12.32 -41.21
C GLY A 339 10.91 13.10 -40.42
N GLN A 340 11.31 14.28 -40.90
CA GLN A 340 12.24 15.17 -40.18
C GLN A 340 11.70 15.68 -38.84
N LYS A 341 10.38 15.89 -38.69
CA LYS A 341 9.78 16.26 -37.37
C LYS A 341 9.97 15.14 -36.35
N PHE A 342 9.72 13.88 -36.73
CA PHE A 342 9.90 12.74 -35.84
C PHE A 342 11.37 12.52 -35.46
N VAL A 343 12.30 12.70 -36.41
CA VAL A 343 13.76 12.70 -36.13
C VAL A 343 14.13 13.79 -35.11
N ALA A 344 13.69 15.03 -35.33
CA ALA A 344 13.98 16.16 -34.42
C ALA A 344 13.35 15.98 -33.02
N LEU A 345 12.21 15.28 -32.90
CA LEU A 345 11.66 14.87 -31.61
C LEU A 345 12.58 13.85 -30.92
N LYS A 346 13.04 12.81 -31.63
CA LYS A 346 13.97 11.81 -31.08
C LYS A 346 15.29 12.43 -30.61
N GLU A 347 15.95 13.22 -31.45
CA GLU A 347 17.23 13.88 -31.14
C GLU A 347 17.13 14.73 -29.86
N LYS A 348 15.97 15.36 -29.64
CA LYS A 348 15.72 16.20 -28.46
C LYS A 348 15.38 15.42 -27.20
N TYR A 349 14.56 14.37 -27.30
CA TYR A 349 13.93 13.74 -26.12
C TYR A 349 14.56 12.41 -25.71
N LEU A 350 15.15 11.66 -26.64
CA LEU A 350 15.88 10.41 -26.33
C LEU A 350 17.05 10.64 -25.34
N PRO A 351 17.85 11.73 -25.42
CA PRO A 351 18.87 12.01 -24.42
C PRO A 351 18.30 12.32 -23.02
N ILE A 352 17.07 12.82 -22.95
CA ILE A 352 16.38 13.14 -21.68
C ILE A 352 15.86 11.85 -21.03
N GLU A 353 15.26 10.95 -21.82
CA GLU A 353 14.79 9.64 -21.38
C GLU A 353 15.90 8.84 -20.68
N PHE A 354 17.06 8.72 -21.33
CA PHE A 354 18.21 7.98 -20.81
C PHE A 354 19.17 8.81 -19.93
N CYS A 355 18.86 10.08 -19.64
CA CYS A 355 19.70 10.94 -18.81
C CYS A 355 19.90 10.32 -17.40
N PRO A 356 21.13 9.98 -16.96
CA PRO A 356 21.35 9.24 -15.73
C PRO A 356 21.28 10.10 -14.46
N THR A 357 21.27 11.44 -14.61
CA THR A 357 21.27 12.42 -13.51
C THR A 357 19.91 13.09 -13.27
N MET A 358 18.99 13.04 -14.25
CA MET A 358 17.61 13.53 -14.07
C MET A 358 16.74 12.49 -13.37
N THR A 359 15.91 12.95 -12.43
CA THR A 359 14.89 12.14 -11.76
C THR A 359 13.74 11.78 -12.70
N ILE A 360 12.96 10.76 -12.34
CA ILE A 360 11.76 10.36 -13.09
C ILE A 360 10.72 11.49 -13.13
N ALA A 361 10.61 12.28 -12.05
CA ALA A 361 9.70 13.42 -11.98
C ALA A 361 10.06 14.52 -12.99
N GLU A 362 11.34 14.85 -13.13
CA GLU A 362 11.81 15.83 -14.13
C GLU A 362 11.64 15.33 -15.57
N LYS A 363 11.84 14.02 -15.81
CA LYS A 363 11.66 13.42 -17.15
C LYS A 363 10.21 13.33 -17.59
N THR A 364 9.28 13.10 -16.67
CA THR A 364 7.88 12.76 -16.98
C THR A 364 7.19 13.80 -17.88
N PRO A 365 7.22 15.12 -17.59
CA PRO A 365 6.65 16.15 -18.49
C PRO A 365 7.33 16.22 -19.87
N HIS A 366 8.60 15.84 -19.97
CA HIS A 366 9.29 15.77 -21.26
C HIS A 366 8.82 14.56 -22.09
N MET A 367 8.61 13.41 -21.46
CA MET A 367 8.09 12.21 -22.14
C MET A 367 6.64 12.40 -22.55
N GLU A 368 5.77 12.90 -21.68
CA GLU A 368 4.39 13.24 -22.04
C GLU A 368 4.35 14.20 -23.23
N LYS A 369 5.15 15.28 -23.20
CA LYS A 369 5.21 16.23 -24.32
C LYS A 369 5.72 15.59 -25.61
N TRP A 370 6.70 14.70 -25.55
CA TRP A 370 7.21 13.98 -26.72
C TRP A 370 6.13 13.09 -27.34
N TRP A 371 5.54 12.19 -26.55
CA TRP A 371 4.48 11.29 -27.01
C TRP A 371 3.25 12.06 -27.54
N ARG A 372 2.75 13.09 -26.82
CA ARG A 372 1.62 13.91 -27.29
C ARG A 372 1.93 14.64 -28.60
N THR A 373 3.14 15.15 -28.78
CA THR A 373 3.54 15.80 -30.05
C THR A 373 3.65 14.77 -31.19
N SER A 374 4.18 13.58 -30.89
CA SER A 374 4.27 12.45 -31.83
C SER A 374 2.88 11.99 -32.29
N HIS A 375 1.97 11.71 -31.35
CA HIS A 375 0.57 11.33 -31.63
C HIS A 375 -0.18 12.42 -32.42
N GLY A 376 0.03 13.69 -32.07
CA GLY A 376 -0.51 14.83 -32.83
C GLY A 376 -0.06 14.81 -34.28
N HIS A 377 1.23 14.61 -34.55
CA HIS A 377 1.75 14.50 -35.92
C HIS A 377 1.22 13.29 -36.70
N ILE A 378 0.87 12.19 -36.03
CA ILE A 378 0.21 11.03 -36.67
C ILE A 378 -1.24 11.36 -37.08
N ILE A 379 -1.97 12.11 -36.24
CA ILE A 379 -3.34 12.57 -36.54
C ILE A 379 -3.32 13.64 -37.64
N ASP A 380 -2.48 14.67 -37.51
CA ASP A 380 -2.31 15.76 -38.50
C ASP A 380 -2.01 15.21 -39.90
N ALA A 381 -1.17 14.17 -39.98
CA ALA A 381 -0.77 13.51 -41.22
C ALA A 381 -1.82 12.53 -41.79
N ARG A 382 -2.96 12.35 -41.11
CA ARG A 382 -4.08 11.49 -41.55
C ARG A 382 -3.65 10.07 -41.91
N PHE A 383 -2.82 9.44 -41.06
CA PHE A 383 -2.43 8.04 -41.23
C PHE A 383 -3.67 7.12 -41.26
N THR A 384 -3.81 6.33 -42.33
CA THR A 384 -4.92 5.37 -42.45
C THR A 384 -4.53 4.00 -41.92
N LYS A 385 -5.53 3.21 -41.49
CA LYS A 385 -5.34 1.82 -41.08
C LYS A 385 -4.58 0.99 -42.14
N LYS A 386 -4.88 1.21 -43.43
CA LYS A 386 -4.20 0.54 -44.56
C LYS A 386 -2.72 0.93 -44.71
N VAL A 387 -2.37 2.19 -44.44
CA VAL A 387 -0.97 2.65 -44.42
C VAL A 387 -0.22 2.02 -43.26
N ILE A 388 -0.86 1.90 -42.08
CA ILE A 388 -0.29 1.22 -40.90
C ILE A 388 -0.09 -0.27 -41.19
N GLU A 389 -1.10 -0.95 -41.75
CA GLU A 389 -1.02 -2.37 -42.17
C GLU A 389 0.14 -2.63 -43.14
N LYS A 390 0.31 -1.76 -44.15
CA LYS A 390 1.47 -1.80 -45.07
C LYS A 390 2.80 -1.54 -44.35
N ALA A 391 2.87 -0.50 -43.53
CA ALA A 391 4.09 -0.09 -42.85
C ALA A 391 4.60 -1.17 -41.88
N VAL A 392 3.70 -1.82 -41.13
CA VAL A 392 4.04 -2.95 -40.26
C VAL A 392 4.51 -4.16 -41.08
N ALA A 393 3.86 -4.46 -42.20
CA ALA A 393 4.27 -5.56 -43.08
C ALA A 393 5.68 -5.36 -43.68
N GLN A 394 6.10 -4.11 -43.85
CA GLN A 394 7.43 -3.72 -44.35
C GLN A 394 8.44 -3.37 -43.25
N SER A 395 8.07 -3.48 -41.97
CA SER A 395 8.89 -2.99 -40.85
C SER A 395 10.01 -3.94 -40.42
N LYS A 396 11.10 -3.39 -39.88
CA LYS A 396 12.13 -4.14 -39.13
C LYS A 396 11.75 -4.37 -37.66
N VAL A 397 10.46 -4.59 -37.39
CA VAL A 397 10.01 -5.10 -36.08
C VAL A 397 10.19 -6.62 -36.11
N GLU A 398 11.02 -7.15 -35.22
CA GLU A 398 11.27 -8.59 -35.09
C GLU A 398 10.96 -9.05 -33.67
N ILE A 399 10.47 -10.28 -33.51
CA ILE A 399 10.27 -10.90 -32.20
C ILE A 399 11.57 -11.56 -31.72
N ARG A 400 11.85 -11.40 -30.42
CA ARG A 400 12.97 -12.05 -29.71
C ARG A 400 12.91 -13.57 -29.90
N ASP A 401 14.05 -14.24 -30.03
CA ASP A 401 14.09 -15.68 -30.34
C ASP A 401 13.21 -16.50 -29.39
N ARG A 402 12.42 -17.41 -29.98
CA ARG A 402 11.34 -18.20 -29.33
C ARG A 402 10.16 -17.39 -28.75
N GLY A 403 10.05 -16.07 -28.97
CA GLY A 403 8.97 -15.26 -28.41
C GLY A 403 7.56 -15.69 -28.83
N PHE A 404 7.34 -16.08 -30.09
CA PHE A 404 6.06 -16.66 -30.53
C PHE A 404 5.77 -18.03 -29.90
N GLU A 405 6.80 -18.82 -29.60
CA GLU A 405 6.69 -20.10 -28.90
C GLU A 405 6.28 -19.89 -27.43
N MET A 406 6.84 -18.87 -26.77
CA MET A 406 6.42 -18.44 -25.43
C MET A 406 4.94 -18.04 -25.42
N ILE A 407 4.50 -17.22 -26.38
CA ILE A 407 3.10 -16.79 -26.49
C ILE A 407 2.17 -18.00 -26.69
N ALA A 408 2.52 -18.92 -27.59
CA ALA A 408 1.73 -20.13 -27.85
C ALA A 408 1.66 -21.08 -26.64
N LYS A 409 2.75 -21.26 -25.88
CA LYS A 409 2.75 -22.08 -24.64
C LYS A 409 1.93 -21.44 -23.51
N LEU A 410 1.86 -20.10 -23.47
CA LEU A 410 0.95 -19.39 -22.56
C LEU A 410 -0.52 -19.57 -22.98
N GLU A 411 -0.82 -19.59 -24.29
CA GLU A 411 -2.17 -19.85 -24.82
C GLU A 411 -2.64 -21.28 -24.52
N GLU A 412 -1.79 -22.28 -24.82
CA GLU A 412 -2.00 -23.71 -24.51
C GLU A 412 -2.43 -23.96 -23.06
N HIS A 413 -1.84 -23.20 -22.13
CA HIS A 413 -2.10 -23.31 -20.69
C HIS A 413 -3.13 -22.29 -20.16
N ALA A 414 -3.75 -21.50 -21.04
CA ALA A 414 -4.64 -20.38 -20.72
C ALA A 414 -4.05 -19.43 -19.65
N VAL A 415 -2.75 -19.12 -19.74
CA VAL A 415 -2.05 -18.18 -18.87
C VAL A 415 -2.16 -16.78 -19.46
N PRO A 416 -2.76 -15.79 -18.76
CA PRO A 416 -2.87 -14.43 -19.28
C PRO A 416 -1.50 -13.83 -19.58
N LEU A 417 -1.33 -13.30 -20.79
CA LEU A 417 -0.18 -12.48 -21.19
C LEU A 417 -0.65 -11.04 -21.36
N ILE A 418 -0.25 -10.18 -20.43
CA ILE A 418 -0.61 -8.77 -20.41
C ILE A 418 0.54 -7.99 -21.05
N ILE A 419 0.32 -7.51 -22.27
CA ILE A 419 1.26 -6.65 -22.98
C ILE A 419 0.99 -5.20 -22.54
N PHE A 420 1.81 -4.65 -21.66
CA PHE A 420 1.67 -3.30 -21.11
C PHE A 420 2.77 -2.38 -21.67
N SER A 421 2.45 -1.67 -22.75
CA SER A 421 3.45 -1.00 -23.58
C SER A 421 3.19 0.50 -23.75
N ALA A 422 4.27 1.28 -23.62
CA ALA A 422 4.32 2.69 -24.01
C ALA A 422 4.38 2.90 -25.54
N GLY A 423 4.41 1.80 -26.31
CA GLY A 423 4.29 1.81 -27.76
C GLY A 423 2.90 2.22 -28.28
N ILE A 424 2.68 1.96 -29.56
CA ILE A 424 1.39 2.18 -30.24
C ILE A 424 0.70 0.83 -30.43
N GLY A 425 -0.41 0.62 -29.71
CA GLY A 425 -1.01 -0.71 -29.55
C GLY A 425 -1.57 -1.31 -30.84
N ASN A 426 -2.13 -0.50 -31.77
CA ASN A 426 -2.61 -1.05 -33.04
C ASN A 426 -1.47 -1.54 -33.94
N VAL A 427 -0.23 -1.03 -33.77
CA VAL A 427 0.94 -1.59 -34.45
C VAL A 427 1.26 -2.98 -33.89
N ILE A 428 1.17 -3.15 -32.56
CA ILE A 428 1.32 -4.46 -31.89
C ILE A 428 0.23 -5.42 -32.38
N GLU A 429 -1.04 -5.01 -32.41
CA GLU A 429 -2.13 -5.85 -32.93
C GLU A 429 -1.90 -6.29 -34.38
N VAL A 430 -1.61 -5.34 -35.27
CA VAL A 430 -1.39 -5.61 -36.70
C VAL A 430 -0.19 -6.53 -36.89
N PHE A 431 0.89 -6.30 -36.15
CA PHE A 431 2.09 -7.13 -36.19
C PHE A 431 1.79 -8.57 -35.75
N LEU A 432 1.11 -8.77 -34.62
CA LEU A 432 0.73 -10.10 -34.13
C LEU A 432 -0.20 -10.81 -35.12
N LYS A 433 -1.23 -10.12 -35.65
CA LYS A 433 -2.15 -10.65 -36.67
C LYS A 433 -1.41 -11.07 -37.96
N GLN A 434 -0.41 -10.28 -38.39
CA GLN A 434 0.43 -10.59 -39.55
C GLN A 434 1.49 -11.68 -39.33
N ARG A 435 1.61 -12.25 -38.12
CA ARG A 435 2.61 -13.28 -37.79
C ARG A 435 2.01 -14.55 -37.16
N MET A 436 0.81 -14.45 -36.57
CA MET A 436 0.11 -15.54 -35.89
C MET A 436 -1.30 -15.82 -36.47
N GLU A 437 -1.67 -15.17 -37.58
CA GLU A 437 -3.02 -15.13 -38.20
C GLU A 437 -4.10 -14.45 -37.33
N THR A 438 -4.19 -14.81 -36.05
CA THR A 438 -5.07 -14.23 -35.03
C THR A 438 -4.26 -13.85 -33.78
N ILE A 439 -4.81 -12.97 -32.93
CA ILE A 439 -4.25 -12.73 -31.60
C ILE A 439 -4.76 -13.83 -30.66
N PRO A 440 -3.87 -14.53 -29.91
CA PRO A 440 -4.24 -15.53 -28.91
C PRO A 440 -5.25 -15.04 -27.87
N PHE A 441 -6.18 -15.91 -27.45
CA PHE A 441 -7.31 -15.52 -26.60
C PHE A 441 -6.90 -15.09 -25.17
N ASN A 442 -5.68 -15.44 -24.75
CA ASN A 442 -5.08 -15.13 -23.46
C ASN A 442 -4.27 -13.82 -23.45
N VAL A 443 -4.11 -13.15 -24.60
CA VAL A 443 -3.34 -11.91 -24.72
C VAL A 443 -4.24 -10.70 -24.48
N HIS A 444 -3.89 -9.89 -23.48
CA HIS A 444 -4.53 -8.60 -23.19
C HIS A 444 -3.55 -7.46 -23.46
N LEU A 445 -4.00 -6.41 -24.15
CA LEU A 445 -3.13 -5.32 -24.62
C LEU A 445 -3.50 -4.00 -23.92
N ILE A 446 -2.56 -3.44 -23.17
CA ILE A 446 -2.66 -2.15 -22.49
C ILE A 446 -1.60 -1.24 -23.13
N SER A 447 -1.99 -0.41 -24.09
CA SER A 447 -1.06 0.44 -24.84
C SER A 447 -1.77 1.67 -25.44
N ASN A 448 -1.05 2.59 -26.08
CA ASN A 448 -1.67 3.76 -26.71
C ASN A 448 -2.44 3.32 -27.96
N MET A 449 -3.76 3.28 -27.88
CA MET A 449 -4.64 2.83 -28.96
C MET A 449 -5.14 4.01 -29.81
N MET A 450 -4.87 3.98 -31.10
CA MET A 450 -5.49 4.84 -32.10
C MET A 450 -6.95 4.44 -32.33
N SER A 451 -7.82 5.43 -32.43
CA SER A 451 -9.19 5.31 -32.94
C SER A 451 -9.26 5.82 -34.39
N PHE A 452 -10.11 5.20 -35.20
CA PHE A 452 -10.25 5.50 -36.63
C PHE A 452 -11.64 6.06 -36.96
N ASP A 453 -11.72 7.00 -37.90
CA ASP A 453 -12.99 7.49 -38.47
C ASP A 453 -13.62 6.47 -39.47
N GLU A 454 -14.79 6.79 -40.02
CA GLU A 454 -15.52 5.90 -40.94
C GLU A 454 -14.74 5.63 -42.24
N GLU A 455 -13.91 6.59 -42.66
CA GLU A 455 -12.96 6.48 -43.77
C GLU A 455 -11.70 5.66 -43.43
N GLY A 456 -11.49 5.30 -42.16
CA GLY A 456 -10.36 4.50 -41.69
C GLY A 456 -9.08 5.30 -41.44
N VAL A 457 -9.18 6.61 -41.18
CA VAL A 457 -8.11 7.55 -40.82
C VAL A 457 -7.97 7.65 -39.30
N CYS A 458 -6.74 7.70 -38.79
CA CYS A 458 -6.47 7.94 -37.37
C CYS A 458 -7.03 9.31 -36.94
N SER A 459 -7.86 9.33 -35.90
CA SER A 459 -8.58 10.52 -35.42
C SER A 459 -8.18 10.94 -34.01
N THR A 460 -8.00 9.98 -33.10
CA THR A 460 -7.59 10.20 -31.70
C THR A 460 -6.72 9.05 -31.19
N PHE A 461 -6.05 9.27 -30.05
CA PHE A 461 -5.43 8.21 -29.24
C PHE A 461 -6.19 8.07 -27.90
N SER A 462 -6.08 6.90 -27.27
CA SER A 462 -6.61 6.59 -25.94
C SER A 462 -5.94 7.40 -24.82
N GLU A 463 -6.70 7.74 -23.78
CA GLU A 463 -6.20 8.27 -22.50
C GLU A 463 -6.48 7.27 -21.36
N PRO A 464 -5.68 7.27 -20.27
CA PRO A 464 -4.51 8.11 -20.05
C PRO A 464 -3.32 7.70 -20.93
N LEU A 465 -2.58 8.70 -21.43
CA LEU A 465 -1.35 8.49 -22.21
C LEU A 465 -0.34 7.59 -21.49
N ILE A 466 0.18 6.59 -22.21
CA ILE A 466 1.20 5.66 -21.71
C ILE A 466 2.57 6.01 -22.29
N HIS A 467 3.49 6.45 -21.44
CA HIS A 467 4.90 6.67 -21.74
C HIS A 467 5.79 5.89 -20.76
N THR A 468 7.11 5.86 -20.99
CA THR A 468 8.10 5.01 -20.31
C THR A 468 8.07 5.05 -18.76
N PHE A 469 7.50 6.08 -18.14
CA PHE A 469 7.49 6.25 -16.67
C PHE A 469 6.10 6.26 -16.01
N CYS A 470 4.99 6.12 -16.77
CA CYS A 470 3.62 6.09 -16.19
C CYS A 470 2.96 4.70 -16.21
N LYS A 471 3.69 3.62 -16.54
CA LYS A 471 3.18 2.24 -16.59
C LYS A 471 2.86 1.67 -15.20
N ASN A 472 1.79 2.14 -14.58
CA ASN A 472 1.43 1.87 -13.19
C ASN A 472 -0.11 1.85 -12.97
N SER A 473 -0.50 1.83 -11.70
CA SER A 473 -1.88 1.73 -11.23
C SER A 473 -2.84 2.78 -11.81
N SER A 474 -2.36 3.96 -12.20
CA SER A 474 -3.17 5.00 -12.84
C SER A 474 -3.83 4.52 -14.14
N VAL A 475 -3.10 3.77 -14.98
CA VAL A 475 -3.60 3.17 -16.22
C VAL A 475 -4.45 1.93 -15.91
N ILE A 476 -3.94 1.04 -15.04
CA ILE A 476 -4.61 -0.22 -14.64
C ILE A 476 -6.01 0.02 -14.03
N ASN A 477 -6.27 1.20 -13.47
CA ASN A 477 -7.60 1.56 -12.96
C ASN A 477 -8.72 1.55 -14.03
N GLY A 478 -8.40 1.74 -15.32
CA GLY A 478 -9.37 1.55 -16.41
C GLY A 478 -9.72 0.07 -16.63
N GLU A 479 -8.73 -0.81 -16.43
CA GLU A 479 -8.78 -2.24 -16.73
C GLU A 479 -9.29 -3.12 -15.59
N ARG A 480 -9.84 -2.51 -14.51
CA ARG A 480 -10.31 -3.22 -13.30
C ARG A 480 -11.22 -4.41 -13.59
N ALA A 481 -12.08 -4.32 -14.60
CA ALA A 481 -12.99 -5.39 -14.98
C ALA A 481 -12.26 -6.63 -15.55
N PHE A 482 -11.13 -6.45 -16.22
CA PHE A 482 -10.25 -7.53 -16.67
C PHE A 482 -9.43 -8.08 -15.50
N PHE A 483 -8.80 -7.22 -14.69
CA PHE A 483 -7.99 -7.67 -13.56
C PHE A 483 -8.79 -8.43 -12.48
N HIS A 484 -10.08 -8.12 -12.29
CA HIS A 484 -10.99 -8.92 -11.45
C HIS A 484 -11.29 -10.33 -12.04
N GLN A 485 -11.22 -10.53 -13.37
CA GLN A 485 -11.43 -11.85 -13.98
C GLN A 485 -10.24 -12.80 -13.78
N ILE A 486 -9.06 -12.26 -13.50
CA ILE A 486 -7.80 -13.00 -13.30
C ILE A 486 -7.25 -12.87 -11.87
N SER A 487 -8.05 -12.37 -10.92
CA SER A 487 -7.64 -12.16 -9.53
C SER A 487 -7.44 -13.47 -8.74
N ASP A 488 -7.78 -14.61 -9.32
CA ASP A 488 -7.44 -15.94 -8.82
C ASP A 488 -5.97 -16.29 -9.05
N ARG A 489 -5.28 -15.61 -9.98
CA ARG A 489 -3.86 -15.83 -10.31
C ARG A 489 -2.97 -14.94 -9.46
N THR A 490 -2.28 -15.60 -8.53
CA THR A 490 -1.50 -14.95 -7.47
C THR A 490 -0.05 -14.64 -7.89
N ASN A 491 0.52 -15.42 -8.82
CA ASN A 491 1.93 -15.37 -9.20
C ASN A 491 2.16 -14.70 -10.56
N VAL A 492 3.31 -14.05 -10.73
CA VAL A 492 3.64 -13.23 -11.89
C VAL A 492 5.07 -13.44 -12.37
N ILE A 493 5.24 -13.58 -13.67
CA ILE A 493 6.51 -13.28 -14.35
C ILE A 493 6.35 -11.91 -15.03
N LEU A 494 7.20 -10.95 -14.68
CA LEU A 494 7.25 -9.62 -15.27
C LEU A 494 8.49 -9.51 -16.16
N LEU A 495 8.29 -9.12 -17.42
CA LEU A 495 9.33 -8.92 -18.43
C LEU A 495 9.41 -7.43 -18.80
N GLY A 496 10.61 -6.87 -18.87
CA GLY A 496 10.84 -5.48 -19.31
C GLY A 496 12.28 -5.26 -19.75
N ASP A 497 12.57 -4.16 -20.44
CA ASP A 497 13.93 -3.79 -20.88
C ASP A 497 14.36 -2.41 -20.37
N SER A 498 13.47 -1.67 -19.71
CA SER A 498 13.75 -0.38 -19.06
C SER A 498 13.61 -0.45 -17.54
N LEU A 499 14.02 0.60 -16.83
CA LEU A 499 13.73 0.76 -15.40
C LEU A 499 12.30 1.26 -15.12
N GLY A 500 11.54 1.67 -16.15
CA GLY A 500 10.14 2.07 -16.01
C GLY A 500 9.17 0.90 -15.85
N ASP A 501 9.56 -0.26 -16.39
CA ASP A 501 8.74 -1.48 -16.40
C ASP A 501 8.65 -2.16 -15.03
N LEU A 502 9.53 -1.77 -14.09
CA LEU A 502 9.61 -2.27 -12.72
C LEU A 502 8.31 -2.11 -11.91
N HIS A 503 7.33 -1.35 -12.39
CA HIS A 503 6.06 -1.08 -11.72
C HIS A 503 4.81 -1.47 -12.53
N MET A 504 4.96 -2.21 -13.63
CA MET A 504 3.80 -2.77 -14.38
C MET A 504 2.97 -3.77 -13.54
N ASP A 505 3.51 -4.25 -12.43
CA ASP A 505 2.81 -5.07 -11.44
C ASP A 505 2.02 -4.26 -10.39
N VAL A 506 2.24 -2.94 -10.28
CA VAL A 506 1.64 -2.07 -9.27
C VAL A 506 0.25 -1.63 -9.72
N GLY A 507 -0.78 -2.17 -9.07
CA GLY A 507 -2.19 -1.87 -9.36
C GLY A 507 -3.08 -3.11 -9.52
N VAL A 508 -2.49 -4.30 -9.60
CA VAL A 508 -3.21 -5.57 -9.60
C VAL A 508 -3.31 -6.10 -8.17
N GLU A 509 -4.52 -6.45 -7.73
CA GLU A 509 -4.77 -7.05 -6.41
C GLU A 509 -4.35 -8.53 -6.41
N ARG A 510 -3.30 -8.89 -5.65
CA ARG A 510 -2.77 -10.26 -5.55
C ARG A 510 -2.05 -10.51 -4.23
N GLU A 511 -1.98 -11.78 -3.82
CA GLU A 511 -1.31 -12.24 -2.59
C GLU A 511 -0.02 -13.06 -2.84
N GLY A 512 0.32 -13.34 -4.11
CA GLY A 512 1.48 -14.17 -4.48
C GLY A 512 2.70 -13.39 -4.99
N VAL A 513 3.62 -14.09 -5.65
CA VAL A 513 4.98 -13.60 -5.92
C VAL A 513 5.16 -12.99 -7.31
N VAL A 514 6.03 -11.98 -7.41
CA VAL A 514 6.45 -11.39 -8.70
C VAL A 514 7.94 -11.65 -8.94
N LEU A 515 8.25 -12.36 -10.03
CA LEU A 515 9.60 -12.55 -10.55
C LEU A 515 9.84 -11.57 -11.71
N LYS A 516 10.80 -10.66 -11.57
CA LYS A 516 11.09 -9.59 -12.54
C LYS A 516 12.34 -9.95 -13.36
N ILE A 517 12.18 -10.06 -14.68
CA ILE A 517 13.23 -10.40 -15.65
C ILE A 517 13.47 -9.19 -16.55
N GLY A 518 14.70 -8.64 -16.51
CA GLY A 518 15.09 -7.44 -17.24
C GLY A 518 16.00 -7.75 -18.43
N PHE A 519 15.64 -7.31 -19.63
CA PHE A 519 16.47 -7.39 -20.83
C PHE A 519 17.41 -6.20 -20.90
N LEU A 520 18.66 -6.37 -20.45
CA LEU A 520 19.67 -5.33 -20.51
C LEU A 520 20.36 -5.37 -21.89
N ASN A 521 19.78 -4.60 -22.80
CA ASN A 521 20.10 -4.63 -24.23
C ASN A 521 21.33 -3.77 -24.64
N PHE A 522 21.72 -2.77 -23.84
CA PHE A 522 22.84 -1.85 -24.13
C PHE A 522 23.39 -1.15 -22.88
N ASP A 523 24.47 -0.36 -23.05
CA ASP A 523 25.16 0.44 -22.01
C ASP A 523 25.39 -0.32 -20.69
N HIS A 524 25.85 -1.57 -20.82
CA HIS A 524 25.96 -2.54 -19.72
C HIS A 524 26.75 -1.97 -18.54
N ASP A 525 27.88 -1.30 -18.81
CA ASP A 525 28.81 -0.80 -17.80
C ASP A 525 28.21 0.31 -16.90
N ARG A 526 27.13 0.97 -17.35
CA ARG A 526 26.49 2.11 -16.65
C ARG A 526 25.07 1.79 -16.16
N LEU A 527 24.47 0.73 -16.67
CA LEU A 527 23.10 0.31 -16.34
C LEU A 527 23.03 -0.97 -15.52
N LEU A 528 24.00 -1.89 -15.57
CA LEU A 528 23.90 -3.22 -14.95
C LEU A 528 23.55 -3.15 -13.45
N ASP A 529 24.23 -2.33 -12.66
CA ASP A 529 23.94 -2.23 -11.22
C ASP A 529 22.53 -1.66 -10.94
N LYS A 530 22.03 -0.76 -11.79
CA LYS A 530 20.67 -0.22 -11.67
C LYS A 530 19.63 -1.30 -12.00
N TYR A 531 19.90 -2.14 -13.00
CA TYR A 531 19.03 -3.25 -13.37
C TYR A 531 19.07 -4.35 -12.30
N LEU A 532 20.24 -4.71 -11.79
CA LEU A 532 20.41 -5.67 -10.68
C LEU A 532 19.73 -5.22 -9.37
N ASN A 533 19.54 -3.91 -9.18
CA ASN A 533 18.82 -3.38 -8.03
C ASN A 533 17.28 -3.45 -8.17
N GLY A 534 16.74 -3.45 -9.39
CA GLY A 534 15.29 -3.51 -9.66
C GLY A 534 14.75 -4.88 -10.12
N TYR A 535 15.54 -5.62 -10.89
CA TYR A 535 15.19 -6.92 -11.46
C TYR A 535 15.81 -8.08 -10.67
N ASP A 536 15.11 -9.22 -10.64
CA ASP A 536 15.59 -10.46 -10.03
C ASP A 536 16.60 -11.18 -10.94
N ILE A 537 16.29 -11.22 -12.24
CA ILE A 537 17.12 -11.79 -13.30
C ILE A 537 17.38 -10.70 -14.33
N VAL A 538 18.64 -10.48 -14.70
CA VAL A 538 19.03 -9.59 -15.80
C VAL A 538 19.63 -10.43 -16.93
N LEU A 539 19.09 -10.27 -18.13
CA LEU A 539 19.48 -10.97 -19.35
C LEU A 539 20.25 -10.00 -20.25
N MET A 540 21.55 -10.27 -20.43
CA MET A 540 22.47 -9.40 -21.17
C MET A 540 22.38 -9.58 -22.68
N SER A 541 22.80 -8.57 -23.44
CA SER A 541 23.17 -8.67 -24.86
C SER A 541 22.05 -9.24 -25.76
N ASP A 542 20.84 -8.67 -25.68
CA ASP A 542 19.68 -9.01 -26.51
C ASP A 542 19.34 -10.53 -26.52
N SER A 543 19.42 -11.17 -25.34
CA SER A 543 19.18 -12.61 -25.15
C SER A 543 17.81 -13.10 -25.64
N SER A 544 17.72 -14.39 -25.97
CA SER A 544 16.48 -15.10 -26.36
C SER A 544 15.45 -15.22 -25.23
N MET A 545 14.22 -15.65 -25.57
CA MET A 545 13.20 -16.05 -24.59
C MET A 545 13.44 -17.43 -23.96
N ASP A 546 14.60 -18.05 -24.15
CA ASP A 546 14.94 -19.36 -23.56
C ASP A 546 14.77 -19.39 -22.04
N ILE A 547 15.06 -18.28 -21.35
CA ILE A 547 14.92 -18.21 -19.88
C ILE A 547 13.45 -18.16 -19.44
N PRO A 548 12.59 -17.22 -19.91
CA PRO A 548 11.16 -17.28 -19.67
C PRO A 548 10.51 -18.63 -20.04
N ILE A 549 10.88 -19.21 -21.19
CA ILE A 549 10.30 -20.49 -21.63
C ILE A 549 10.79 -21.65 -20.77
N SER A 550 12.08 -21.73 -20.42
CA SER A 550 12.58 -22.77 -19.52
C SER A 550 11.89 -22.74 -18.15
N ILE A 551 11.54 -21.55 -17.65
CA ILE A 551 10.74 -21.40 -16.42
C ILE A 551 9.32 -21.96 -16.64
N LEU A 552 8.67 -21.67 -17.77
CA LEU A 552 7.35 -22.22 -18.12
C LEU A 552 7.38 -23.74 -18.27
N GLU A 553 8.34 -24.30 -19.02
CA GLU A 553 8.56 -25.75 -19.18
C GLU A 553 8.73 -26.44 -17.81
N THR A 554 9.46 -25.84 -16.87
CA THR A 554 9.62 -26.35 -15.50
C THR A 554 8.30 -26.37 -14.70
N VAL A 555 7.46 -25.34 -14.85
CA VAL A 555 6.13 -25.24 -14.19
C VAL A 555 5.13 -26.26 -14.79
N GLU A 556 5.22 -26.51 -16.09
CA GLU A 556 4.43 -27.50 -16.83
C GLU A 556 4.79 -28.94 -16.42
N GLN A 557 6.08 -29.30 -16.44
CA GLN A 557 6.57 -30.63 -16.04
C GLN A 557 6.12 -31.00 -14.62
N ARG A 558 6.13 -30.04 -13.69
CA ARG A 558 5.64 -30.25 -12.32
C ARG A 558 4.15 -30.63 -12.28
N SER A 559 3.34 -30.10 -13.18
CA SER A 559 1.91 -30.38 -13.25
C SER A 559 1.62 -31.83 -13.71
N VAL A 560 2.40 -32.34 -14.67
CA VAL A 560 2.31 -33.73 -15.19
C VAL A 560 2.74 -34.77 -14.15
N ILE A 561 3.76 -34.45 -13.35
CA ILE A 561 4.22 -35.28 -12.23
C ILE A 561 3.12 -35.41 -11.16
N LEU A 562 2.40 -34.32 -10.86
CA LEU A 562 1.31 -34.34 -9.88
C LEU A 562 0.06 -35.11 -10.32
N SER A 563 -0.26 -35.16 -11.61
CA SER A 563 -1.35 -36.00 -12.11
C SER A 563 -1.00 -37.49 -12.06
N SER A 564 0.16 -37.88 -12.59
CA SER A 564 0.60 -39.29 -12.63
C SER A 564 0.83 -39.91 -11.23
N ALA A 565 1.15 -39.09 -10.22
CA ALA A 565 1.26 -39.53 -8.83
C ALA A 565 -0.09 -39.87 -8.15
N ASN A 566 -1.24 -39.47 -8.72
CA ASN A 566 -2.56 -39.82 -8.18
C ASN A 566 -3.10 -41.15 -8.73
N ASP A 567 -2.92 -41.42 -10.03
CA ASP A 567 -3.48 -42.61 -10.70
C ASP A 567 -2.89 -43.94 -10.19
N SER A 568 -1.72 -43.89 -9.53
CA SER A 568 -1.01 -45.07 -9.02
C SER A 568 -1.50 -45.61 -7.66
N ARG A 569 -2.50 -44.99 -7.01
CA ARG A 569 -2.99 -45.38 -5.66
C ARG A 569 -3.99 -46.55 -5.69
N GLY A 570 -3.68 -47.59 -6.45
CA GLY A 570 -4.53 -48.74 -6.74
C GLY A 570 -4.07 -50.11 -6.22
N SER A 571 -3.07 -50.21 -5.32
CA SER A 571 -2.69 -51.52 -4.74
C SER A 571 -2.05 -51.47 -3.34
N ILE A 572 -2.34 -52.54 -2.60
CA ILE A 572 -1.61 -53.18 -1.49
C ILE A 572 -0.07 -53.09 -1.71
N GLY A 573 0.80 -52.87 -0.72
CA GLY A 573 0.58 -52.61 0.72
C GLY A 573 1.58 -53.35 1.62
N MET A 574 2.42 -52.64 2.40
CA MET A 574 3.27 -53.23 3.44
C MET A 574 3.40 -52.34 4.68
N SER A 575 2.83 -52.79 5.80
CA SER A 575 2.92 -52.10 7.10
C SER A 575 3.45 -53.04 8.19
N SER A 576 4.76 -52.98 8.47
CA SER A 576 5.37 -53.73 9.60
C SER A 576 6.59 -53.04 10.23
N LEU A 577 7.51 -52.50 9.43
CA LEU A 577 8.86 -52.16 9.91
C LEU A 577 8.98 -50.84 10.68
N LEU A 578 8.30 -49.77 10.26
CA LEU A 578 8.47 -48.42 10.83
C LEU A 578 7.76 -48.19 12.18
N ARG A 579 6.90 -49.12 12.65
CA ARG A 579 6.12 -48.96 13.89
C ARG A 579 6.89 -49.33 15.17
N LYS A 580 8.20 -49.55 15.10
CA LYS A 580 9.02 -50.10 16.21
C LYS A 580 10.23 -49.28 16.66
N LEU A 581 10.65 -48.23 15.94
CA LEU A 581 11.88 -47.49 16.25
C LEU A 581 11.68 -46.15 16.96
N PHE A 582 10.55 -45.46 16.75
CA PHE A 582 10.27 -44.18 17.41
C PHE A 582 8.84 -44.17 17.96
N GLY A 583 8.72 -43.87 19.26
CA GLY A 583 7.46 -43.94 20.00
C GLY A 583 6.57 -42.71 19.78
N ALA A 584 5.26 -42.95 19.81
CA ALA A 584 4.25 -41.90 19.98
C ALA A 584 3.95 -41.72 21.49
N PRO A 585 3.31 -40.62 21.94
CA PRO A 585 2.71 -39.55 21.13
C PRO A 585 3.06 -38.11 21.53
N HIS A 586 2.93 -37.19 20.58
CA HIS A 586 2.02 -36.05 20.76
C HIS A 586 1.48 -35.58 19.40
N LYS A 587 0.17 -35.66 19.20
CA LYS A 587 -0.49 -35.03 18.05
C LYS A 587 -0.49 -33.50 18.25
N LYS A 588 0.40 -32.77 17.55
CA LYS A 588 0.00 -31.50 16.93
C LYS A 588 -0.74 -31.84 15.62
N ALA A 589 -1.76 -31.06 15.26
CA ALA A 589 -2.52 -31.30 14.04
C ALA A 589 -1.71 -30.82 12.83
N GLN A 590 -1.61 -31.66 11.80
CA GLN A 590 -1.04 -31.27 10.50
C GLN A 590 -2.17 -30.60 9.69
N THR A 591 -2.22 -29.27 9.74
CA THR A 591 -3.22 -28.45 9.06
C THR A 591 -2.94 -28.36 7.55
N LYS A 592 -3.99 -28.14 6.74
CA LYS A 592 -3.96 -28.23 5.27
C LYS A 592 -3.61 -26.89 4.60
N LYS A 593 -3.50 -26.90 3.26
CA LYS A 593 -3.10 -25.80 2.34
C LYS A 593 -4.01 -24.54 2.34
N ASP A 594 -4.95 -24.45 3.29
CA ASP A 594 -5.99 -23.43 3.42
C ASP A 594 -5.93 -22.78 4.82
N SER A 595 -4.71 -22.45 5.29
CA SER A 595 -4.49 -21.92 6.62
C SER A 595 -5.06 -20.50 6.77
N ILE A 596 -5.93 -20.33 7.76
CA ILE A 596 -6.55 -19.04 8.10
C ILE A 596 -5.52 -18.09 8.74
N THR A 597 -4.44 -18.65 9.29
CA THR A 597 -3.39 -17.87 9.94
C THR A 597 -2.36 -17.27 8.98
N GLY A 598 -2.37 -17.64 7.69
CA GLY A 598 -1.59 -17.01 6.62
C GLY A 598 -0.42 -17.82 6.04
N ARG A 599 -0.27 -19.12 6.37
CA ARG A 599 0.88 -19.98 6.02
C ARG A 599 1.24 -20.12 4.53
N ASN A 600 0.45 -19.59 3.61
CA ASN A 600 0.73 -19.64 2.18
C ASN A 600 1.70 -18.53 1.73
N ASN A 601 1.93 -17.51 2.59
CA ASN A 601 2.90 -16.46 2.36
C ASN A 601 4.26 -16.82 2.97
N SER A 602 5.35 -16.27 2.44
CA SER A 602 6.70 -16.41 3.01
C SER A 602 7.41 -15.06 2.97
N PHE A 603 7.81 -14.56 4.14
CA PHE A 603 8.50 -13.28 4.29
C PHE A 603 9.99 -13.54 4.53
N PRO A 604 10.90 -12.85 3.82
CA PRO A 604 12.33 -13.03 4.02
C PRO A 604 12.75 -12.54 5.40
N VAL A 605 13.72 -13.23 6.01
CA VAL A 605 14.37 -12.83 7.27
C VAL A 605 15.86 -12.58 6.94
N PRO A 606 16.46 -11.42 7.29
CA PRO A 606 15.84 -10.26 7.96
C PRO A 606 14.68 -9.64 7.18
N TYR A 607 13.60 -9.37 7.90
CA TYR A 607 12.41 -8.67 7.41
C TYR A 607 12.49 -7.22 7.89
N LEU A 608 12.57 -6.27 6.96
CA LEU A 608 12.40 -4.85 7.24
C LEU A 608 11.25 -4.31 6.39
N SER A 609 10.29 -3.65 7.02
CA SER A 609 9.11 -3.09 6.33
C SER A 609 8.73 -1.73 6.91
N ARG A 610 8.44 -0.78 6.02
CA ARG A 610 7.98 0.56 6.35
C ARG A 610 6.46 0.58 6.50
N LEU A 611 5.97 1.24 7.55
CA LEU A 611 4.55 1.49 7.78
C LEU A 611 4.09 2.68 6.93
N GLU A 612 3.84 2.45 5.65
CA GLU A 612 3.40 3.49 4.72
C GLU A 612 1.98 3.97 5.00
N GLY A 613 1.77 5.29 4.99
CA GLY A 613 0.45 5.95 5.02
C GLY A 613 -0.37 5.79 6.30
N ASN A 614 0.03 4.96 7.27
CA ASN A 614 -0.49 4.90 8.65
C ASN A 614 0.57 4.29 9.58
N GLN A 615 1.00 5.04 10.59
CA GLN A 615 1.73 4.48 11.76
C GLN A 615 0.83 3.48 12.50
N LEU A 616 1.39 2.55 13.28
CA LEU A 616 0.63 1.59 14.10
C LEU A 616 -0.30 2.31 15.09
N GLN A 617 -1.61 2.28 14.82
CA GLN A 617 -2.61 3.06 15.57
C GLN A 617 -3.12 2.34 16.83
N PRO A 618 -3.55 3.07 17.87
CA PRO A 618 -4.34 2.53 18.96
C PRO A 618 -5.54 1.72 18.46
N GLY A 619 -5.63 0.46 18.91
CA GLY A 619 -6.63 -0.49 18.47
C GLY A 619 -6.22 -1.36 17.27
N GLN A 620 -5.05 -1.17 16.65
CA GLN A 620 -4.51 -2.14 15.70
C GLN A 620 -3.74 -3.27 16.42
N SER A 621 -3.61 -4.41 15.74
CA SER A 621 -2.76 -5.54 16.13
C SER A 621 -1.69 -5.75 15.06
N LEU A 622 -0.40 -5.64 15.40
CA LEU A 622 0.63 -6.36 14.64
C LEU A 622 0.52 -7.84 15.00
N ILE A 623 0.42 -8.70 13.98
CA ILE A 623 0.41 -10.16 14.09
C ILE A 623 1.65 -10.69 13.35
N VAL A 624 2.51 -11.39 14.07
CA VAL A 624 3.71 -12.04 13.56
C VAL A 624 3.62 -13.55 13.80
N ARG A 625 3.77 -14.33 12.74
CA ARG A 625 3.78 -15.80 12.79
C ARG A 625 4.88 -16.39 11.95
N GLY A 626 5.43 -17.48 12.46
CA GLY A 626 6.55 -18.17 11.84
C GLY A 626 6.82 -19.53 12.46
N ILE A 627 7.91 -20.14 11.99
CA ILE A 627 8.49 -21.37 12.50
C ILE A 627 9.85 -21.04 13.10
N VAL A 628 10.16 -21.59 14.28
CA VAL A 628 11.50 -21.49 14.87
C VAL A 628 12.44 -22.45 14.16
N VAL A 629 13.43 -21.95 13.43
CA VAL A 629 14.33 -22.78 12.60
C VAL A 629 15.69 -23.07 13.24
N GLY A 630 16.09 -22.27 14.24
CA GLY A 630 17.36 -22.46 14.94
C GLY A 630 17.23 -22.79 16.45
N ARG A 631 18.27 -22.45 17.21
CA ARG A 631 18.42 -22.74 18.67
C ARG A 631 18.92 -21.56 19.49
N GLY A 632 19.42 -20.50 18.85
CA GLY A 632 19.80 -19.24 19.45
C GLY A 632 18.57 -18.39 19.72
N GLU A 633 18.40 -17.32 18.96
CA GLU A 633 17.31 -16.37 19.16
C GLU A 633 16.85 -15.68 17.87
N PHE A 634 15.62 -15.18 17.91
CA PHE A 634 15.08 -14.24 16.93
C PHE A 634 14.50 -13.02 17.64
N LEU A 635 14.38 -11.89 16.94
CA LEU A 635 13.84 -10.64 17.48
C LEU A 635 12.69 -10.12 16.63
N ILE A 636 11.73 -9.45 17.26
CA ILE A 636 10.68 -8.65 16.62
C ILE A 636 10.76 -7.24 17.23
N ASN A 637 11.13 -6.26 16.42
CA ASN A 637 11.29 -4.86 16.80
C ASN A 637 10.25 -3.97 16.10
N LEU A 638 9.81 -2.95 16.82
CA LEU A 638 9.11 -1.77 16.30
C LEU A 638 10.07 -0.59 16.39
N THR A 639 10.44 0.03 15.27
CA THR A 639 11.59 0.95 15.19
C THR A 639 11.25 2.34 14.65
N GLY A 640 12.08 3.31 15.06
CA GLY A 640 12.00 4.73 14.68
C GLY A 640 12.25 4.99 13.20
N GLY A 641 13.04 4.12 12.58
CA GLY A 641 13.45 4.17 11.18
C GLY A 641 14.04 2.83 10.72
N PRO A 642 14.71 2.81 9.55
CA PRO A 642 15.24 1.61 8.92
C PRO A 642 16.63 1.17 9.44
N ASN A 643 17.38 2.04 10.13
CA ASN A 643 18.76 1.78 10.54
C ASN A 643 18.78 0.96 11.83
N VAL A 644 18.67 -0.36 11.73
CA VAL A 644 18.33 -1.24 12.87
C VAL A 644 19.48 -2.09 13.42
N GLU A 645 20.59 -2.17 12.69
CA GLU A 645 21.85 -2.87 13.03
C GLU A 645 23.05 -1.94 12.79
N VAL A 646 24.20 -2.21 13.42
CA VAL A 646 25.40 -1.34 13.33
C VAL A 646 26.30 -1.87 12.21
N GLU A 647 26.29 -1.22 11.05
CA GLU A 647 27.18 -1.55 9.93
C GLU A 647 28.55 -0.84 10.03
N SER A 648 28.64 0.28 10.73
CA SER A 648 29.90 0.96 11.08
C SER A 648 29.73 1.87 12.31
N ASP A 649 30.83 2.31 12.91
CA ASP A 649 30.85 3.24 14.07
C ASP A 649 30.30 4.65 13.77
N ALA A 650 29.86 4.93 12.53
CA ALA A 650 29.52 6.27 12.06
C ALA A 650 28.02 6.62 12.05
N GLU A 651 27.11 5.63 11.98
CA GLU A 651 25.66 5.89 11.97
C GLU A 651 24.96 5.42 13.25
N PRO A 652 24.12 6.25 13.88
CA PRO A 652 23.33 5.85 15.04
C PRO A 652 22.21 4.91 14.61
N VAL A 653 22.00 3.85 15.39
CA VAL A 653 20.87 2.93 15.20
C VAL A 653 19.57 3.58 15.70
N ASP A 654 18.54 3.50 14.88
CA ASP A 654 17.18 3.94 15.17
C ASP A 654 16.63 3.35 16.47
N ASN A 655 15.87 4.19 17.18
CA ASN A 655 15.21 3.83 18.42
C ASN A 655 14.33 2.58 18.24
N ARG A 656 14.44 1.63 19.17
CA ARG A 656 13.69 0.37 19.20
C ARG A 656 12.61 0.48 20.27
N LEU A 657 11.45 1.00 19.89
CA LEU A 657 10.37 1.43 20.79
C LEU A 657 9.69 0.26 21.51
N LEU A 658 9.72 -0.90 20.86
CA LEU A 658 9.49 -2.21 21.46
C LEU A 658 10.46 -3.20 20.81
N SER A 659 11.20 -3.95 21.61
CA SER A 659 12.03 -5.07 21.17
C SER A 659 11.61 -6.34 21.91
N ILE A 660 11.24 -7.36 21.14
CA ILE A 660 10.82 -8.69 21.61
C ILE A 660 11.88 -9.70 21.19
N ARG A 661 12.83 -10.05 22.07
CA ARG A 661 13.93 -10.99 21.78
C ARG A 661 13.59 -12.38 22.33
N VAL A 662 13.41 -13.38 21.47
CA VAL A 662 12.96 -14.73 21.80
C VAL A 662 14.14 -15.71 21.80
N ASN A 663 14.63 -16.09 22.98
CA ASN A 663 15.78 -16.98 23.15
C ASN A 663 15.36 -18.44 23.39
N ILE A 664 15.58 -19.26 22.36
CA ILE A 664 15.10 -20.65 22.24
C ILE A 664 15.83 -21.60 23.18
N ALA A 665 17.10 -21.32 23.50
CA ALA A 665 17.87 -22.07 24.50
C ALA A 665 17.38 -21.81 25.93
N GLN A 666 17.21 -20.54 26.31
CA GLN A 666 16.78 -20.13 27.66
C GLN A 666 15.27 -20.33 27.93
N LYS A 667 14.47 -20.59 26.89
CA LYS A 667 13.00 -20.58 26.92
C LYS A 667 12.41 -19.26 27.43
N LYS A 668 13.07 -18.14 27.10
CA LYS A 668 12.68 -16.79 27.51
C LYS A 668 12.46 -15.88 26.31
N LEU A 669 11.31 -15.22 26.31
CA LEU A 669 11.04 -14.03 25.51
C LEU A 669 11.33 -12.82 26.39
N PHE A 670 12.23 -11.96 25.94
CA PHE A 670 12.62 -10.72 26.61
C PHE A 670 11.90 -9.53 25.96
N LEU A 671 11.62 -8.51 26.76
CA LEU A 671 10.92 -7.30 26.37
C LEU A 671 11.71 -6.09 26.84
N ASN A 672 12.14 -5.23 25.93
CA ASN A 672 12.80 -3.98 26.29
C ASN A 672 12.55 -2.89 25.23
N ALA A 673 12.98 -1.67 25.50
CA ALA A 673 13.09 -0.60 24.51
C ALA A 673 14.53 -0.07 24.49
N CYS A 674 14.97 0.43 23.35
CA CYS A 674 16.22 1.16 23.18
C CYS A 674 15.89 2.56 22.67
N ILE A 675 16.18 3.59 23.46
CA ILE A 675 15.86 4.98 23.16
C ILE A 675 17.14 5.79 23.30
N ASP A 676 17.51 6.51 22.24
CA ASP A 676 18.67 7.37 22.10
C ASP A 676 19.99 6.64 22.45
N GLY A 677 20.07 5.38 22.04
CA GLY A 677 21.17 4.44 22.33
C GLY A 677 21.08 3.72 23.67
N GLU A 678 20.31 4.22 24.64
CA GLU A 678 20.18 3.60 25.97
C GLU A 678 19.12 2.49 25.99
N TRP A 679 19.46 1.35 26.59
CA TRP A 679 18.51 0.26 26.82
C TRP A 679 17.76 0.43 28.14
N GLY A 680 16.43 0.33 28.08
CA GLY A 680 15.56 0.39 29.25
C GLY A 680 15.64 -0.85 30.15
N ARG A 681 14.70 -0.94 31.10
CA ARG A 681 14.61 -2.08 32.02
C ARG A 681 13.98 -3.30 31.36
N GLU A 682 14.82 -4.28 31.04
CA GLU A 682 14.39 -5.56 30.46
C GLU A 682 13.39 -6.34 31.34
N GLY A 683 12.27 -6.73 30.76
CA GLY A 683 11.33 -7.72 31.29
C GLY A 683 11.50 -9.09 30.60
N SER A 684 11.00 -10.18 31.19
CA SER A 684 11.01 -11.49 30.52
C SER A 684 9.83 -12.40 30.86
N VAL A 685 9.47 -13.26 29.90
CA VAL A 685 8.35 -14.20 29.92
C VAL A 685 8.87 -15.58 29.50
N LYS A 686 8.41 -16.66 30.14
CA LYS A 686 8.73 -18.03 29.70
C LYS A 686 7.84 -18.47 28.54
N HIS A 687 8.44 -18.94 27.44
CA HIS A 687 7.74 -19.61 26.34
C HIS A 687 7.97 -21.13 26.38
N LYS A 688 7.45 -21.87 25.39
CA LYS A 688 7.63 -23.33 25.26
C LYS A 688 8.23 -23.80 23.93
N TRP A 689 8.28 -22.94 22.91
CA TRP A 689 8.80 -23.24 21.59
C TRP A 689 10.22 -23.82 21.58
N ASN A 690 10.45 -24.73 20.63
CA ASN A 690 11.70 -25.38 20.29
C ASN A 690 11.93 -25.21 18.78
N THR A 691 13.09 -25.62 18.27
CA THR A 691 13.31 -25.78 16.83
C THR A 691 12.21 -26.66 16.23
N GLY A 692 11.54 -26.20 15.17
CA GLY A 692 10.39 -26.85 14.54
C GLY A 692 9.03 -26.56 15.18
N ASP A 693 8.94 -25.78 16.27
CA ASP A 693 7.66 -25.25 16.74
C ASP A 693 7.28 -23.97 15.97
N GLU A 694 6.01 -23.87 15.58
CA GLU A 694 5.38 -22.60 15.19
C GLU A 694 5.26 -21.63 16.38
N PHE A 695 5.22 -20.33 16.10
CA PHE A 695 4.91 -19.26 17.06
C PHE A 695 3.81 -18.31 16.55
N ASP A 696 2.90 -17.93 17.44
CA ASP A 696 1.98 -16.79 17.29
C ASP A 696 2.36 -15.70 18.30
N VAL A 697 2.82 -14.55 17.81
CA VAL A 697 3.12 -13.34 18.59
C VAL A 697 2.25 -12.20 18.08
N ARG A 698 1.57 -11.49 18.97
CA ARG A 698 0.76 -10.30 18.60
C ARG A 698 1.04 -9.13 19.52
N VAL A 699 1.15 -7.96 18.92
CA VAL A 699 1.35 -6.68 19.61
C VAL A 699 0.12 -5.82 19.36
N ARG A 700 -0.81 -5.82 20.31
CA ARG A 700 -2.02 -5.00 20.29
C ARG A 700 -1.69 -3.60 20.80
N CYS A 701 -1.93 -2.61 19.97
CA CYS A 701 -1.58 -1.22 20.24
C CYS A 701 -2.68 -0.53 21.06
N HIS A 702 -2.29 0.26 22.06
CA HIS A 702 -3.15 1.20 22.79
C HIS A 702 -2.44 2.55 22.92
N ASP A 703 -3.11 3.57 23.43
CA ASP A 703 -2.60 4.95 23.47
C ASP A 703 -1.35 5.14 24.34
N ALA A 704 -1.13 4.26 25.33
CA ALA A 704 -0.05 4.36 26.32
C ALA A 704 0.73 3.06 26.59
N PHE A 705 0.35 1.94 25.95
CA PHE A 705 1.03 0.65 26.09
C PHE A 705 0.69 -0.30 24.93
N PHE A 706 1.52 -1.32 24.76
CA PHE A 706 1.20 -2.51 23.98
C PHE A 706 0.68 -3.63 24.89
N GLU A 707 -0.36 -4.35 24.49
CA GLU A 707 -0.66 -5.68 25.01
C GLU A 707 0.04 -6.73 24.14
N ILE A 708 0.90 -7.55 24.75
CA ILE A 708 1.69 -8.56 24.04
C ILE A 708 1.08 -9.93 24.30
N PHE A 709 0.60 -10.55 23.23
CA PHE A 709 0.04 -11.89 23.21
C PHE A 709 1.06 -12.88 22.65
N VAL A 710 1.13 -14.04 23.27
CA VAL A 710 1.98 -15.18 22.86
C VAL A 710 1.11 -16.42 22.93
N GLU A 711 1.04 -17.19 21.83
CA GLU A 711 0.16 -18.36 21.73
C GLU A 711 -1.27 -18.00 22.13
N HIS A 712 -1.82 -16.92 21.55
CA HIS A 712 -3.14 -16.36 21.86
C HIS A 712 -3.36 -15.91 23.32
N LYS A 713 -2.34 -15.92 24.19
CA LYS A 713 -2.45 -15.57 25.61
C LYS A 713 -1.77 -14.22 25.87
N LEU A 714 -2.46 -13.29 26.52
CA LEU A 714 -1.82 -12.08 27.07
C LEU A 714 -0.71 -12.48 28.04
N VAL A 715 0.52 -12.05 27.76
CA VAL A 715 1.70 -12.34 28.60
C VAL A 715 2.31 -11.09 29.23
N ALA A 716 2.21 -9.93 28.60
CA ALA A 716 2.75 -8.68 29.13
C ALA A 716 1.89 -7.47 28.70
N LYS A 717 2.01 -6.40 29.49
CA LYS A 717 1.73 -5.04 29.04
C LYS A 717 3.04 -4.28 29.04
N PHE A 718 3.41 -3.66 27.92
CA PHE A 718 4.65 -2.91 27.78
C PHE A 718 4.30 -1.44 27.58
N ALA A 719 4.69 -0.57 28.52
CA ALA A 719 4.38 0.85 28.45
C ALA A 719 5.16 1.54 27.32
N HIS A 720 4.56 2.56 26.73
CA HIS A 720 5.24 3.39 25.72
C HIS A 720 6.30 4.26 26.41
N TYR A 721 7.55 4.16 25.95
CA TYR A 721 8.65 5.01 26.42
C TYR A 721 8.69 6.36 25.69
N VAL A 722 8.26 6.36 24.42
CA VAL A 722 8.05 7.52 23.54
C VAL A 722 6.73 7.32 22.78
N PRO A 723 6.13 8.35 22.15
CA PRO A 723 4.84 8.21 21.47
C PRO A 723 4.79 7.09 20.42
N ILE A 724 3.67 6.37 20.34
CA ILE A 724 3.49 5.25 19.39
C ILE A 724 3.62 5.68 17.91
N SER A 725 3.32 6.94 17.62
CA SER A 725 3.54 7.59 16.32
C SER A 725 4.99 7.55 15.84
N ASN A 726 5.95 7.43 16.76
CA ASN A 726 7.35 7.38 16.42
C ASN A 726 7.77 6.00 15.85
N ILE A 727 6.88 5.00 15.80
CA ILE A 727 7.12 3.75 15.06
C ILE A 727 6.86 3.98 13.58
N SER A 728 7.91 3.85 12.77
CA SER A 728 7.81 3.95 11.31
C SER A 728 8.12 2.64 10.58
N HIS A 729 8.81 1.69 11.23
CA HIS A 729 9.19 0.40 10.64
C HIS A 729 8.95 -0.79 11.58
N ILE A 730 8.77 -1.96 10.98
CA ILE A 730 8.82 -3.28 11.63
C ILE A 730 10.12 -3.96 11.18
N PHE A 731 10.90 -4.47 12.13
CA PHE A 731 12.11 -5.25 11.86
C PHE A 731 12.09 -6.61 12.58
N ILE A 732 12.40 -7.70 11.87
CA ILE A 732 12.41 -9.06 12.42
C ILE A 732 13.65 -9.79 11.88
N ASN A 733 14.50 -10.34 12.76
CA ASN A 733 15.75 -11.02 12.39
C ASN A 733 16.06 -12.23 13.30
N GLY A 734 16.95 -13.11 12.88
CA GLY A 734 17.44 -14.28 13.64
C GLY A 734 16.75 -15.61 13.30
N ASP A 735 16.75 -16.55 14.24
CA ASP A 735 16.42 -17.99 14.10
C ASP A 735 14.92 -18.32 13.80
N CYS A 736 14.27 -17.59 12.90
CA CYS A 736 12.88 -17.80 12.47
C CYS A 736 12.68 -17.75 10.95
N GLU A 737 11.72 -18.52 10.46
CA GLU A 737 11.08 -18.33 9.15
C GLU A 737 9.71 -17.70 9.37
N LEU A 738 9.35 -16.68 8.58
CA LEU A 738 8.09 -15.95 8.72
C LEU A 738 7.10 -16.32 7.63
N PHE A 739 5.85 -16.61 8.04
CA PHE A 739 4.74 -16.83 7.12
C PHE A 739 3.59 -15.83 7.30
N THR A 740 3.62 -14.99 8.34
CA THR A 740 2.69 -13.85 8.45
C THR A 740 3.35 -12.70 9.17
N VAL A 741 3.39 -11.54 8.51
CA VAL A 741 3.54 -10.23 9.15
C VAL A 741 2.40 -9.36 8.63
N SER A 742 1.57 -8.86 9.53
CA SER A 742 0.39 -8.05 9.17
C SER A 742 0.01 -7.11 10.32
N TRP A 743 -0.46 -5.91 9.99
CA TRP A 743 -0.99 -4.95 10.97
C TRP A 743 -2.44 -4.60 10.62
N GLU A 744 -3.37 -5.07 11.44
CA GLU A 744 -4.80 -5.05 11.12
C GLU A 744 -5.69 -4.64 12.30
N GLY A 745 -6.99 -4.50 12.03
CA GLY A 745 -7.99 -4.17 13.04
C GLY A 745 -8.11 -2.69 13.38
N LYS A 746 -8.86 -2.43 14.45
CA LYS A 746 -9.15 -1.14 15.09
C LYS A 746 -9.83 -1.42 16.44
N TYR A 747 -10.24 -0.40 17.18
CA TYR A 747 -11.26 -0.58 18.22
C TYR A 747 -12.64 -0.80 17.59
N TYR A 748 -13.23 -1.96 17.85
CA TYR A 748 -14.58 -2.31 17.41
C TYR A 748 -15.57 -2.20 18.59
N THR A 749 -16.69 -1.51 18.40
CA THR A 749 -17.82 -1.57 19.35
C THR A 749 -18.51 -2.93 19.24
N VAL A 750 -18.85 -3.53 20.37
CA VAL A 750 -19.62 -4.78 20.47
C VAL A 750 -20.93 -4.47 21.23
N PRO A 751 -22.13 -4.73 20.68
CA PRO A 751 -22.39 -5.40 19.40
C PRO A 751 -21.88 -4.61 18.19
N TYR A 752 -21.28 -5.34 17.25
CA TYR A 752 -20.82 -4.85 15.96
C TYR A 752 -21.88 -5.13 14.91
N ALA A 753 -22.06 -4.21 13.97
CA ALA A 753 -22.92 -4.37 12.81
C ALA A 753 -22.24 -3.74 11.59
N ALA A 754 -22.32 -4.42 10.44
CA ALA A 754 -21.86 -3.90 9.16
C ALA A 754 -22.69 -4.51 8.03
N ASP A 755 -23.14 -3.66 7.11
CA ASP A 755 -23.74 -4.11 5.86
C ASP A 755 -22.65 -4.71 4.94
N ILE A 756 -23.05 -5.54 3.98
CA ILE A 756 -22.15 -6.31 3.11
C ILE A 756 -22.28 -5.80 1.66
N PRO A 757 -21.39 -4.91 1.19
CA PRO A 757 -21.37 -4.48 -0.20
C PRO A 757 -21.23 -5.68 -1.15
N GLY A 758 -22.12 -5.77 -2.14
CA GLY A 758 -22.20 -6.88 -3.10
C GLY A 758 -22.85 -8.17 -2.56
N ASN A 759 -23.37 -8.16 -1.32
CA ASN A 759 -23.91 -9.32 -0.59
C ASN A 759 -22.88 -10.46 -0.39
N PHE A 760 -23.24 -11.49 0.38
CA PHE A 760 -22.41 -12.69 0.51
C PHE A 760 -22.59 -13.62 -0.71
N TYR A 761 -21.60 -14.46 -1.03
CA TYR A 761 -21.67 -15.37 -2.17
C TYR A 761 -20.68 -16.55 -2.00
N PRO A 762 -20.88 -17.69 -2.70
CA PRO A 762 -19.91 -18.79 -2.70
C PRO A 762 -18.53 -18.31 -3.15
N SER A 763 -17.48 -18.78 -2.47
CA SER A 763 -16.08 -18.28 -2.42
C SER A 763 -15.78 -17.19 -1.37
N ARG A 764 -16.79 -16.45 -0.87
CA ARG A 764 -16.56 -15.34 0.07
C ARG A 764 -16.19 -15.79 1.48
N LYS A 765 -15.30 -15.06 2.15
CA LYS A 765 -14.65 -15.40 3.43
C LYS A 765 -14.84 -14.31 4.48
N LEU A 766 -15.40 -14.68 5.63
CA LEU A 766 -15.40 -13.82 6.83
C LEU A 766 -14.33 -14.28 7.81
N TYR A 767 -13.33 -13.44 8.05
CA TYR A 767 -12.33 -13.58 9.09
C TYR A 767 -12.70 -12.72 10.30
N VAL A 768 -12.62 -13.28 11.51
CA VAL A 768 -12.87 -12.59 12.78
C VAL A 768 -11.83 -12.98 13.82
N SER A 769 -11.14 -11.99 14.39
CA SER A 769 -10.23 -12.16 15.53
C SER A 769 -10.80 -11.48 16.78
N ALA A 770 -10.91 -12.20 17.89
CA ALA A 770 -11.54 -11.69 19.12
C ALA A 770 -10.94 -12.27 20.41
N LEU A 771 -10.86 -11.46 21.46
CA LEU A 771 -10.48 -11.84 22.83
C LEU A 771 -11.72 -12.25 23.63
N ALA A 772 -11.80 -13.52 24.04
CA ALA A 772 -12.89 -14.00 24.89
C ALA A 772 -12.73 -13.51 26.35
N LYS A 773 -13.73 -12.78 26.87
CA LYS A 773 -13.65 -12.13 28.19
C LYS A 773 -13.54 -13.14 29.34
N LYS A 774 -13.06 -12.69 30.52
CA LYS A 774 -12.81 -13.52 31.73
C LYS A 774 -13.97 -14.46 32.09
N ASN A 775 -15.21 -14.00 31.91
CA ASN A 775 -16.43 -14.69 32.33
C ASN A 775 -17.26 -15.26 31.15
N ALA A 776 -16.69 -15.32 29.93
CA ALA A 776 -17.46 -15.53 28.72
C ALA A 776 -18.35 -16.78 28.71
N LYS A 777 -19.61 -16.61 28.33
CA LYS A 777 -20.62 -17.66 28.16
C LYS A 777 -20.82 -17.98 26.68
N HIS A 778 -20.98 -16.95 25.84
CA HIS A 778 -21.16 -17.11 24.40
C HIS A 778 -20.55 -15.98 23.59
N MET A 779 -20.36 -16.27 22.30
CA MET A 779 -20.14 -15.34 21.21
C MET A 779 -21.22 -15.63 20.16
N ILE A 780 -21.67 -14.64 19.40
CA ILE A 780 -22.62 -14.82 18.30
C ILE A 780 -22.12 -14.04 17.08
N ILE A 781 -22.14 -14.68 15.91
CA ILE A 781 -21.96 -14.06 14.59
C ILE A 781 -23.22 -14.40 13.78
N ASP A 782 -23.98 -13.40 13.36
CA ASP A 782 -25.19 -13.57 12.55
C ASP A 782 -25.01 -12.97 11.16
N PHE A 783 -25.28 -13.79 10.15
CA PHE A 783 -25.47 -13.41 8.76
C PHE A 783 -26.96 -13.19 8.50
N HIS A 784 -27.34 -11.94 8.25
CA HIS A 784 -28.72 -11.52 8.01
C HIS A 784 -29.02 -11.52 6.51
N ALA A 785 -30.26 -11.83 6.16
CA ALA A 785 -30.84 -11.64 4.84
C ALA A 785 -32.13 -10.84 5.03
N GLY A 786 -32.02 -9.50 5.00
CA GLY A 786 -33.10 -8.60 5.34
C GLY A 786 -33.59 -8.76 6.79
N SER A 787 -34.79 -9.32 6.98
CA SER A 787 -35.40 -9.56 8.30
C SER A 787 -35.05 -10.91 8.95
N ASP A 788 -34.52 -11.84 8.16
CA ASP A 788 -34.20 -13.20 8.57
C ASP A 788 -32.70 -13.38 8.83
N VAL A 789 -32.34 -14.43 9.58
CA VAL A 789 -30.93 -14.77 9.87
C VAL A 789 -30.62 -16.06 9.14
N ALA A 790 -29.94 -15.95 7.99
CA ALA A 790 -29.54 -17.08 7.15
C ALA A 790 -28.62 -18.06 7.90
N PHE A 791 -27.71 -17.52 8.73
CA PHE A 791 -26.83 -18.31 9.58
C PHE A 791 -26.47 -17.57 10.87
N ARG A 792 -26.79 -18.18 12.00
CA ARG A 792 -26.31 -17.82 13.35
C ARG A 792 -25.24 -18.81 13.77
N PHE A 793 -24.02 -18.32 13.93
CA PHE A 793 -22.87 -19.03 14.48
C PHE A 793 -22.71 -18.68 15.97
N ASN A 794 -22.91 -19.64 16.87
CA ASN A 794 -22.93 -19.41 18.32
C ASN A 794 -22.00 -20.38 19.08
N PRO A 795 -20.73 -20.00 19.31
CA PRO A 795 -19.86 -20.67 20.26
C PRO A 795 -20.30 -20.49 21.72
N ARG A 796 -20.73 -21.58 22.36
CA ARG A 796 -21.13 -21.65 23.77
C ARG A 796 -19.94 -22.12 24.62
N VAL A 797 -19.18 -21.14 25.12
CA VAL A 797 -17.93 -21.28 25.89
C VAL A 797 -18.12 -22.01 27.23
N THR A 798 -19.31 -21.93 27.84
CA THR A 798 -19.68 -22.76 29.01
C THR A 798 -19.77 -24.24 28.66
N ASP A 799 -20.43 -24.53 27.54
CA ASP A 799 -20.84 -25.86 27.12
C ASP A 799 -19.77 -26.61 26.33
N LYS A 800 -18.74 -25.89 25.86
CA LYS A 800 -17.73 -26.35 24.88
C LYS A 800 -18.36 -26.83 23.56
N LYS A 801 -19.50 -26.24 23.19
CA LYS A 801 -20.24 -26.50 21.94
C LYS A 801 -20.12 -25.30 21.00
N ILE A 802 -20.21 -25.55 19.71
CA ILE A 802 -20.41 -24.52 18.70
C ILE A 802 -21.71 -24.86 18.00
N VAL A 803 -22.65 -23.92 17.95
CA VAL A 803 -24.03 -24.16 17.53
C VAL A 803 -24.37 -23.33 16.31
N GLY A 804 -24.90 -23.98 15.28
CA GLY A 804 -25.46 -23.36 14.09
C GLY A 804 -26.98 -23.32 14.17
N ASN A 805 -27.59 -22.24 13.70
CA ASN A 805 -29.03 -22.17 13.49
C ASN A 805 -29.36 -21.12 12.42
N ALA A 806 -30.61 -21.02 12.02
CA ALA A 806 -31.14 -19.96 11.15
C ALA A 806 -32.51 -19.51 11.67
N LYS A 807 -32.88 -18.26 11.38
CA LYS A 807 -34.19 -17.69 11.69
C LYS A 807 -34.88 -17.34 10.38
N LEU A 808 -35.95 -18.06 10.04
CA LEU A 808 -36.68 -17.92 8.78
C LEU A 808 -38.14 -17.57 9.05
N ALA A 809 -38.72 -16.66 8.27
CA ALA A 809 -40.05 -16.10 8.49
C ALA A 809 -40.29 -15.70 9.96
N GLY A 810 -39.27 -15.09 10.59
CA GLY A 810 -39.33 -14.69 12.00
C GLY A 810 -39.15 -15.81 13.05
N SER A 811 -39.09 -17.09 12.66
CA SER A 811 -38.98 -18.24 13.59
C SER A 811 -37.59 -18.87 13.57
N TRP A 812 -37.04 -19.21 14.74
CA TRP A 812 -35.79 -19.97 14.84
C TRP A 812 -36.01 -21.45 14.51
N GLY A 813 -35.09 -22.03 13.74
CA GLY A 813 -35.03 -23.47 13.52
C GLY A 813 -34.47 -24.23 14.73
N LYS A 814 -34.16 -25.51 14.52
CA LYS A 814 -33.48 -26.35 15.52
C LYS A 814 -31.98 -26.00 15.57
N ASP A 815 -31.45 -25.91 16.79
CA ASP A 815 -30.02 -25.83 17.08
C ASP A 815 -29.28 -27.08 16.54
N GLU A 816 -28.30 -26.86 15.66
CA GLU A 816 -27.40 -27.88 15.11
C GLU A 816 -26.01 -27.74 15.73
N LEU A 817 -25.28 -28.85 15.92
CA LEU A 817 -23.91 -28.82 16.43
C LEU A 817 -22.94 -28.71 15.26
N ILE A 818 -22.17 -27.63 15.20
CA ILE A 818 -21.10 -27.47 14.21
C ILE A 818 -19.87 -28.20 14.74
N GLY A 819 -19.55 -29.33 14.12
CA GLY A 819 -18.43 -30.20 14.51
C GLY A 819 -18.75 -31.14 15.68
N GLU A 820 -17.69 -31.70 16.27
CA GLU A 820 -17.81 -32.68 17.34
C GLU A 820 -18.17 -32.08 18.72
N LYS A 821 -18.64 -32.94 19.63
CA LYS A 821 -18.90 -32.60 21.04
C LYS A 821 -17.59 -32.27 21.76
N GLY A 822 -17.22 -31.00 21.75
CA GLY A 822 -16.02 -30.49 22.41
C GLY A 822 -15.27 -29.44 21.61
N SER A 823 -15.60 -29.20 20.33
CA SER A 823 -14.92 -28.21 19.48
C SER A 823 -14.92 -26.79 20.07
N GLY A 824 -15.95 -26.42 20.83
CA GLY A 824 -16.00 -25.14 21.56
C GLY A 824 -14.99 -25.03 22.70
N ALA A 825 -14.20 -26.07 23.01
CA ALA A 825 -13.07 -26.02 23.93
C ALA A 825 -11.82 -25.35 23.35
N LEU A 826 -11.79 -25.07 22.04
CA LEU A 826 -10.74 -24.27 21.41
C LEU A 826 -10.80 -22.81 21.90
N ILE A 827 -12.01 -22.23 21.89
CA ILE A 827 -12.32 -20.88 22.39
C ILE A 827 -12.18 -20.84 23.92
N LYS A 828 -11.07 -20.25 24.38
CA LYS A 828 -10.69 -20.22 25.80
C LYS A 828 -10.80 -18.81 26.37
N ARG A 829 -11.43 -18.68 27.54
CA ARG A 829 -11.53 -17.39 28.27
C ARG A 829 -10.14 -16.82 28.55
N ARG A 830 -9.98 -15.50 28.38
CA ARG A 830 -8.71 -14.75 28.44
C ARG A 830 -7.69 -15.14 27.35
N LYS A 831 -8.14 -15.72 26.23
CA LYS A 831 -7.34 -15.85 25.01
C LYS A 831 -8.01 -15.15 23.83
N THR A 832 -7.19 -14.72 22.87
CA THR A 832 -7.66 -14.44 21.52
C THR A 832 -8.06 -15.74 20.82
N VAL A 833 -8.92 -15.64 19.82
CA VAL A 833 -9.30 -16.72 18.92
C VAL A 833 -9.52 -16.12 17.54
N ASP A 834 -9.04 -16.83 16.52
CA ASP A 834 -9.25 -16.46 15.12
C ASP A 834 -10.22 -17.44 14.48
N MET A 835 -11.16 -16.93 13.69
CA MET A 835 -12.23 -17.71 13.10
C MET A 835 -12.37 -17.35 11.63
N LEU A 836 -12.51 -18.36 10.78
CA LEU A 836 -12.90 -18.20 9.38
C LEU A 836 -14.26 -18.87 9.18
N ILE A 837 -15.19 -18.13 8.58
CA ILE A 837 -16.43 -18.66 8.04
C ILE A 837 -16.37 -18.47 6.51
N TYR A 838 -16.19 -19.59 5.80
CA TYR A 838 -16.08 -19.65 4.35
C TYR A 838 -17.43 -20.04 3.72
N CYS A 839 -17.82 -19.37 2.65
CA CYS A 839 -19.01 -19.71 1.88
C CYS A 839 -18.65 -20.68 0.75
N GLU A 840 -19.20 -21.89 0.78
CA GLU A 840 -19.28 -22.75 -0.41
C GLU A 840 -20.66 -22.63 -1.06
N GLU A 841 -20.89 -23.32 -2.18
CA GLU A 841 -22.15 -23.24 -2.94
C GLU A 841 -23.38 -23.66 -2.12
N ASN A 842 -23.21 -24.64 -1.22
CA ASN A 842 -24.31 -25.32 -0.52
C ASN A 842 -24.21 -25.27 1.02
N ARG A 843 -23.14 -24.69 1.57
CA ARG A 843 -22.87 -24.64 3.03
C ARG A 843 -21.91 -23.51 3.41
N PHE A 844 -21.92 -23.16 4.69
CA PHE A 844 -20.81 -22.50 5.35
C PHE A 844 -19.83 -23.54 5.90
N VAL A 845 -18.52 -23.27 5.81
CA VAL A 845 -17.46 -24.08 6.42
C VAL A 845 -16.74 -23.24 7.47
N VAL A 846 -16.54 -23.80 8.67
CA VAL A 846 -16.03 -23.07 9.83
C VAL A 846 -14.65 -23.60 10.25
N TYR A 847 -13.71 -22.68 10.45
CA TYR A 847 -12.40 -22.94 11.06
C TYR A 847 -12.22 -22.07 12.31
N VAL A 848 -11.51 -22.58 13.30
CA VAL A 848 -11.15 -21.87 14.54
C VAL A 848 -9.69 -22.19 14.86
N ASP A 849 -8.83 -21.17 14.95
CA ASP A 849 -7.38 -21.30 15.17
C ASP A 849 -6.72 -22.33 14.20
N ASP A 850 -6.88 -22.12 12.88
CA ASP A 850 -6.55 -23.06 11.77
C ASP A 850 -7.31 -24.41 11.75
N VAL A 851 -7.99 -24.81 12.83
CA VAL A 851 -8.66 -26.12 12.90
C VAL A 851 -10.03 -26.06 12.23
N LEU A 852 -10.23 -26.85 11.18
CA LEU A 852 -11.56 -27.13 10.60
C LEU A 852 -12.47 -27.72 11.70
N ILE A 853 -13.58 -27.04 11.98
CA ILE A 853 -14.56 -27.43 12.99
C ILE A 853 -15.67 -28.28 12.39
N GLY A 854 -16.20 -27.84 11.25
CA GLY A 854 -17.36 -28.45 10.61
C GLY A 854 -18.09 -27.46 9.70
N GLU A 855 -19.30 -27.82 9.33
CA GLU A 855 -20.12 -27.12 8.33
C GLU A 855 -21.53 -26.82 8.83
N PHE A 856 -22.23 -25.93 8.15
CA PHE A 856 -23.65 -25.65 8.32
C PHE A 856 -24.30 -25.44 6.93
N ALA A 857 -25.30 -26.25 6.58
CA ALA A 857 -25.91 -26.22 5.25
C ALA A 857 -26.70 -24.92 5.02
N HIS A 858 -26.69 -24.39 3.79
CA HIS A 858 -27.42 -23.17 3.45
C HIS A 858 -28.93 -23.42 3.52
N ARG A 859 -29.61 -22.73 4.44
CA ARG A 859 -31.08 -22.67 4.51
C ARG A 859 -31.68 -21.47 3.76
N THR A 860 -30.84 -20.60 3.23
CA THR A 860 -31.17 -19.34 2.53
C THR A 860 -30.10 -19.09 1.45
N PRO A 861 -30.41 -18.58 0.25
CA PRO A 861 -29.41 -18.33 -0.79
C PRO A 861 -28.35 -17.32 -0.33
N PRO A 862 -27.03 -17.60 -0.42
CA PRO A 862 -25.98 -16.69 0.05
C PRO A 862 -26.06 -15.27 -0.51
N ARG A 863 -26.44 -15.14 -1.79
CA ARG A 863 -26.61 -13.85 -2.49
C ARG A 863 -27.72 -12.95 -1.93
N SER A 864 -28.53 -13.42 -0.99
CA SER A 864 -29.51 -12.61 -0.25
C SER A 864 -28.99 -12.10 1.10
N ILE A 865 -27.79 -12.51 1.52
CA ILE A 865 -27.18 -12.11 2.79
C ILE A 865 -26.55 -10.73 2.62
N ASP A 866 -27.15 -9.74 3.26
CA ASP A 866 -26.92 -8.30 3.07
C ASP A 866 -26.20 -7.63 4.25
N ARG A 867 -26.18 -8.26 5.43
CA ARG A 867 -25.60 -7.66 6.65
C ARG A 867 -25.03 -8.69 7.63
N LEU A 868 -23.98 -8.29 8.34
CA LEU A 868 -23.33 -9.04 9.42
C LEU A 868 -23.54 -8.36 10.78
N THR A 869 -23.76 -9.13 11.84
CA THR A 869 -23.63 -8.64 13.23
C THR A 869 -22.83 -9.58 14.12
N ILE A 870 -22.01 -9.04 15.03
CA ILE A 870 -21.17 -9.81 15.96
C ILE A 870 -21.42 -9.32 17.40
N GLU A 871 -21.78 -10.22 18.32
CA GLU A 871 -22.11 -9.90 19.72
C GLU A 871 -21.62 -10.95 20.73
N GLY A 872 -21.82 -10.67 22.03
CA GLY A 872 -21.53 -11.58 23.14
C GLY A 872 -20.34 -11.15 24.02
N ASP A 873 -19.80 -12.10 24.78
CA ASP A 873 -18.81 -11.87 25.85
C ASP A 873 -17.38 -11.71 25.31
N ILE A 874 -17.19 -10.87 24.29
CA ILE A 874 -15.91 -10.71 23.57
C ILE A 874 -15.45 -9.27 23.51
N GLU A 875 -14.14 -9.07 23.31
CA GLU A 875 -13.55 -7.86 22.77
C GLU A 875 -13.09 -8.17 21.34
N LEU A 876 -13.59 -7.41 20.37
CA LEU A 876 -13.41 -7.69 18.94
C LEU A 876 -12.17 -6.96 18.44
N GLN A 877 -11.22 -7.68 17.84
CA GLN A 877 -9.87 -7.18 17.51
C GLN A 877 -9.64 -7.00 16.00
N GLY A 878 -10.23 -7.86 15.17
CA GLY A 878 -10.21 -7.80 13.70
C GLY A 878 -11.49 -8.36 13.08
N VAL A 879 -11.96 -7.76 11.98
CA VAL A 879 -13.09 -8.23 11.17
C VAL A 879 -12.78 -7.91 9.72
N HIS A 880 -12.59 -8.95 8.89
CA HIS A 880 -12.18 -8.80 7.51
C HIS A 880 -13.06 -9.68 6.62
N LEU A 881 -13.69 -9.07 5.62
CA LEU A 881 -14.49 -9.76 4.61
C LEU A 881 -13.71 -9.74 3.31
N LYS A 882 -13.36 -10.92 2.80
CA LYS A 882 -12.82 -11.12 1.46
C LYS A 882 -13.92 -11.76 0.63
#